data_AF-A0A329MT61-F1
#
_entry.id   AF-A0A329MT61-F1
#
_cell.length_a   1.000
_cell.length_b   1.000
_cell.length_c   1.000
_cell.angle_alpha   90.00
_cell.angle_beta   90.00
_cell.angle_gamma   90.00
#
_symmetry.space_group_name_H-M   'P 1'
#
loop_
_entity.id
_entity.type
_entity.pdbx_description
1 polymer ?
#
loop_
_entity_poly.entity_id
_entity_poly.type
_entity_poly.pdbx_seq_one_letter_code
_entity_poly.pdbx_strand_id
1 'polypeptide(L)'
;MQFTPATEVWRIRSLQWTTVQNSETAERFYGVLQRWIPFAVRQYGTWNGRPNCGHFFGGTFWYQADTAHTAAVLAIVAKLGDYNEAAAGVSKESLNHMAVSAIRYMGFTHDTGPEDCVRAEGVLPYTSGKKWGGQGDNFFMASQNGRSVAAMAVAAWLLWDELDIETKLLVQNVTASYADRWCDDEPRNGVYYDTQCEENAWTSAGISAAMALFPDHPHQEAWQRGFAAWAINSVTTYQDRLADPSGLIDTPHGNLVKTVTFHPDFTSENHAFVHPSYFCAGTNLRAIHAVFAFMGQTAVMPEAVHNNVPLYERTVKVWAQFDGLAVPVQGQDWWYNRQHERQLTHTILNVLHGNADAARYAVEALDMIEKLQLSNSKGALLEENGEECVINREHAQFAKDLEHGSAYDIAVSYLLHAFGGPGTAPSEKSEMAERMAGVYVYPHGGSIVHRTSDTFTSFTWRNNVMALSLPQKSVWNVTPLYASFTGTVDMEGGSGRQGLTNEHIVRYVEQERITPYEQGFGAVVTIPRGGGELMQDVAFVALPDGGSVYAERFRVTKACRLQNWRTGLIGIRNERYEKLPELAPGRRTLYTPDGEETFEGFYGRGEPDRIHSFGRPAYINVDHEIGYLLFGSSGVRYVNRHVYPKWKGVEDILVLNDRGEALFDGPAVLEPTVIAALPNRTAEQTKHASGNSCLWHTNERNAIVLEKEDLLVYASYKETEMQIAAEKRLSDSAIHLWEGANRLTGSLQSWSGNVTARSAGFLLARCTLDLRPGFAKLGLTGACSNQASMELPDGVELECIAVGDRLILRNRGTLEWSVDITVADGTKRNVMLPANGQAVVCEL
;
A
#
# COMPACT_ATOMS: atom_id res chain seq x y z
N MET A 1 -32.02 -20.07 12.02
CA MET A 1 -32.55 -20.77 13.22
C MET A 1 -33.34 -19.82 14.13
N GLN A 2 -34.26 -20.30 14.99
CA GLN A 2 -34.92 -19.43 15.99
C GLN A 2 -34.12 -19.42 17.29
N PHE A 3 -33.63 -18.25 17.70
CA PHE A 3 -32.94 -18.05 18.97
C PHE A 3 -33.90 -18.21 20.16
N THR A 4 -33.43 -18.88 21.21
CA THR A 4 -34.12 -18.99 22.51
C THR A 4 -33.17 -18.55 23.62
N PRO A 5 -33.55 -17.59 24.48
CA PRO A 5 -32.72 -17.17 25.61
C PRO A 5 -32.42 -18.34 26.57
N ALA A 6 -31.18 -18.41 27.03
CA ALA A 6 -30.75 -19.36 28.04
C ALA A 6 -31.42 -19.07 29.39
N THR A 7 -31.95 -20.11 30.01
CA THR A 7 -32.54 -20.07 31.37
C THR A 7 -31.60 -20.65 32.43
N GLU A 8 -30.55 -21.35 32.01
CA GLU A 8 -29.53 -21.95 32.86
C GLU A 8 -28.13 -21.78 32.25
N VAL A 9 -27.10 -21.86 33.09
CA VAL A 9 -25.72 -21.77 32.65
C VAL A 9 -25.34 -23.08 31.95
N TRP A 10 -24.95 -22.99 30.68
CA TRP A 10 -24.51 -24.15 29.92
C TRP A 10 -23.11 -24.58 30.33
N ARG A 11 -22.80 -25.85 30.08
CA ARG A 11 -21.44 -26.34 30.23
C ARG A 11 -20.54 -25.69 29.17
N ILE A 12 -19.51 -24.99 29.64
CA ILE A 12 -18.49 -24.40 28.77
C ILE A 12 -17.35 -25.40 28.52
N ARG A 13 -16.69 -25.30 27.36
CA ARG A 13 -15.43 -25.99 27.09
C ARG A 13 -14.35 -25.52 28.07
N SER A 14 -13.58 -26.46 28.63
CA SER A 14 -12.46 -26.14 29.51
C SER A 14 -11.30 -25.52 28.74
N LEU A 15 -10.84 -24.35 29.20
CA LEU A 15 -9.63 -23.69 28.70
C LEU A 15 -8.39 -24.46 29.17
N GLN A 16 -7.46 -24.69 28.25
CA GLN A 16 -6.26 -25.49 28.49
C GLN A 16 -5.08 -24.61 28.94
N TRP A 17 -5.11 -24.16 30.20
CA TRP A 17 -4.07 -23.27 30.75
C TRP A 17 -2.65 -23.84 30.67
N THR A 18 -2.49 -25.16 30.66
CA THR A 18 -1.20 -25.85 30.64
C THR A 18 -0.48 -25.79 29.30
N THR A 19 -1.16 -25.37 28.22
CA THR A 19 -0.54 -25.24 26.89
C THR A 19 0.04 -23.86 26.63
N VAL A 20 -0.15 -22.91 27.55
CA VAL A 20 0.42 -21.57 27.42
C VAL A 20 1.94 -21.66 27.44
N GLN A 21 2.57 -21.18 26.38
CA GLN A 21 4.01 -21.15 26.19
C GLN A 21 4.52 -19.72 26.33
N ASN A 22 5.60 -19.56 27.09
CA ASN A 22 6.35 -18.31 27.15
C ASN A 22 7.55 -18.44 26.22
N SER A 23 7.50 -17.71 25.11
CA SER A 23 8.63 -17.50 24.21
C SER A 23 9.00 -16.01 24.23
N GLU A 24 10.24 -15.68 23.86
CA GLU A 24 10.68 -14.29 23.74
C GLU A 24 9.72 -13.45 22.88
N THR A 25 9.25 -13.99 21.76
CA THR A 25 8.27 -13.34 20.88
C THR A 25 6.93 -13.08 21.59
N ALA A 26 6.41 -14.06 22.33
CA ALA A 26 5.16 -13.90 23.10
C ALA A 26 5.32 -12.83 24.21
N GLU A 27 6.46 -12.81 24.91
CA GLU A 27 6.77 -11.82 25.94
C GLU A 27 6.82 -10.39 25.37
N ARG A 28 7.35 -10.22 24.16
CA ARG A 28 7.37 -8.91 23.47
C ARG A 28 5.96 -8.40 23.16
N PHE A 29 5.08 -9.23 22.59
CA PHE A 29 3.67 -8.86 22.39
C PHE A 29 2.99 -8.49 23.71
N TYR A 30 3.20 -9.31 24.73
CA TYR A 30 2.64 -9.08 26.05
C TYR A 30 3.11 -7.73 26.64
N GLY A 31 4.39 -7.40 26.47
CA GLY A 31 4.94 -6.10 26.87
C GLY A 31 4.30 -4.90 26.15
N VAL A 32 3.98 -5.03 24.85
CA VAL A 32 3.22 -4.00 24.09
C VAL A 32 1.83 -3.81 24.70
N LEU A 33 1.11 -4.89 24.99
CA LEU A 33 -0.23 -4.85 25.58
C LEU A 33 -0.21 -4.24 26.99
N GLN A 34 0.75 -4.63 27.83
CA GLN A 34 0.92 -4.07 29.18
C GLN A 34 1.14 -2.56 29.16
N ARG A 35 1.98 -2.06 28.24
CA ARG A 35 2.22 -0.61 28.08
C ARG A 35 1.00 0.15 27.56
N TRP A 36 0.07 -0.52 26.89
CA TRP A 36 -1.18 0.07 26.42
C TRP A 36 -2.25 0.17 27.51
N ILE A 37 -2.18 -0.64 28.58
CA ILE A 37 -3.17 -0.64 29.67
C ILE A 37 -3.43 0.75 30.28
N PRO A 38 -2.41 1.56 30.65
CA PRO A 38 -2.65 2.90 31.17
C PRO A 38 -3.47 3.78 30.23
N PHE A 39 -3.30 3.63 28.91
CA PHE A 39 -4.07 4.35 27.91
C PHE A 39 -5.54 3.94 27.95
N ALA A 40 -5.80 2.63 27.88
CA ALA A 40 -7.17 2.08 27.87
C ALA A 40 -7.93 2.39 29.17
N VAL A 41 -7.29 2.27 30.33
CA VAL A 41 -7.91 2.52 31.64
C VAL A 41 -8.41 3.95 31.77
N ARG A 42 -7.70 4.94 31.21
CA ARG A 42 -8.17 6.34 31.20
C ARG A 42 -9.46 6.54 30.40
N GLN A 43 -9.82 5.59 29.54
CA GLN A 43 -11.03 5.63 28.72
C GLN A 43 -12.19 4.84 29.35
N TYR A 44 -11.99 4.24 30.52
CA TYR A 44 -13.02 3.50 31.24
C TYR A 44 -14.04 4.45 31.88
N GLY A 45 -15.32 4.16 31.69
CA GLY A 45 -16.43 4.82 32.35
C GLY A 45 -17.39 3.82 32.98
N THR A 46 -17.95 4.15 34.14
CA THR A 46 -19.02 3.36 34.77
C THR A 46 -20.37 3.65 34.12
N TRP A 47 -21.19 2.63 33.91
CA TRP A 47 -22.55 2.77 33.41
C TRP A 47 -23.57 2.48 34.52
N ASN A 48 -24.42 3.44 34.83
CA ASN A 48 -25.34 3.37 35.98
C ASN A 48 -26.64 2.60 35.70
N GLY A 49 -26.82 2.04 34.49
CA GLY A 49 -28.05 1.33 34.13
C GLY A 49 -28.23 0.00 34.87
N ARG A 50 -27.13 -0.66 35.28
CA ARG A 50 -27.11 -1.87 36.12
C ARG A 50 -25.86 -1.89 37.00
N PRO A 51 -25.87 -2.62 38.14
CA PRO A 51 -24.69 -2.77 38.99
C PRO A 51 -23.50 -3.41 38.26
N ASN A 52 -22.29 -2.98 38.65
CA ASN A 52 -21.02 -3.51 38.14
C ASN A 52 -20.97 -3.53 36.60
N CYS A 53 -21.30 -2.41 35.98
CA CYS A 53 -21.22 -2.24 34.54
C CYS A 53 -20.35 -1.04 34.19
N GLY A 54 -19.59 -1.15 33.10
CA GLY A 54 -18.76 -0.07 32.58
C GLY A 54 -18.42 -0.30 31.12
N HIS A 55 -17.85 0.71 30.48
CA HIS A 55 -17.51 0.69 29.06
C HIS A 55 -16.21 1.44 28.80
N PHE A 56 -15.62 1.23 27.63
CA PHE A 56 -14.41 1.93 27.20
C PHE A 56 -14.71 2.87 26.04
N PHE A 57 -13.92 3.94 25.89
CA PHE A 57 -14.02 4.90 24.77
C PHE A 57 -15.43 5.49 24.56
N GLY A 58 -16.17 5.69 25.65
CA GLY A 58 -17.54 6.19 25.61
C GLY A 58 -18.61 5.14 25.35
N GLY A 59 -18.25 3.88 25.07
CA GLY A 59 -19.18 2.74 25.05
C GLY A 59 -20.24 2.81 23.96
N THR A 60 -20.03 3.66 22.96
CA THR A 60 -20.98 3.99 21.89
C THR A 60 -20.37 3.87 20.51
N PHE A 61 -19.15 3.32 20.41
CA PHE A 61 -18.55 3.07 19.10
C PHE A 61 -19.37 2.05 18.29
N TRP A 62 -19.13 2.04 16.98
CA TRP A 62 -19.78 1.13 16.06
C TRP A 62 -19.62 -0.34 16.51
N TYR A 63 -20.74 -1.05 16.55
CA TYR A 63 -20.82 -2.48 16.87
C TYR A 63 -20.24 -2.90 18.22
N GLN A 64 -20.09 -1.97 19.17
CA GLN A 64 -19.53 -2.23 20.51
C GLN A 64 -18.06 -2.70 20.51
N ALA A 65 -17.35 -2.51 19.40
CA ALA A 65 -16.00 -3.03 19.22
C ALA A 65 -14.99 -2.38 20.18
N ASP A 66 -15.20 -1.11 20.55
CA ASP A 66 -14.41 -0.38 21.54
C ASP A 66 -14.30 -1.11 22.88
N THR A 67 -15.44 -1.52 23.40
CA THR A 67 -15.55 -2.18 24.71
C THR A 67 -15.20 -3.65 24.60
N ALA A 68 -15.61 -4.33 23.52
CA ALA A 68 -15.35 -5.76 23.34
C ALA A 68 -13.86 -6.07 23.20
N HIS A 69 -13.18 -5.32 22.32
CA HIS A 69 -11.74 -5.48 22.10
C HIS A 69 -10.95 -5.16 23.37
N THR A 70 -11.31 -4.06 24.05
CA THR A 70 -10.61 -3.64 25.28
C THR A 70 -10.83 -4.65 26.41
N ALA A 71 -12.04 -5.19 26.58
CA ALA A 71 -12.31 -6.23 27.56
C ALA A 71 -11.48 -7.50 27.31
N ALA A 72 -11.32 -7.90 26.03
CA ALA A 72 -10.47 -9.03 25.66
C ALA A 72 -8.99 -8.77 26.00
N VAL A 73 -8.46 -7.60 25.63
CA VAL A 73 -7.07 -7.23 25.95
C VAL A 73 -6.83 -7.22 27.46
N LEU A 74 -7.74 -6.64 28.24
CA LEU A 74 -7.65 -6.63 29.70
C LEU A 74 -7.68 -8.05 30.30
N ALA A 75 -8.60 -8.90 29.82
CA ALA A 75 -8.68 -10.29 30.26
C ALA A 75 -7.38 -11.05 29.95
N ILE A 76 -6.82 -10.86 28.75
CA ILE A 76 -5.54 -11.45 28.33
C ILE A 76 -4.41 -10.99 29.24
N VAL A 77 -4.24 -9.68 29.44
CA VAL A 77 -3.18 -9.13 30.30
C VAL A 77 -3.36 -9.51 31.77
N ALA A 78 -4.59 -9.66 32.25
CA ALA A 78 -4.82 -10.04 33.62
C ALA A 78 -4.63 -11.54 33.86
N LYS A 79 -4.92 -12.40 32.87
CA LYS A 79 -4.93 -13.86 33.04
C LYS A 79 -3.70 -14.56 32.52
N LEU A 80 -3.03 -13.99 31.53
CA LEU A 80 -1.88 -14.56 30.85
C LEU A 80 -0.64 -13.70 31.12
N GLY A 81 0.55 -14.29 30.99
CA GLY A 81 1.83 -13.60 31.17
C GLY A 81 2.13 -13.11 32.60
N ASP A 82 3.30 -12.46 32.74
CA ASP A 82 3.79 -11.95 34.02
C ASP A 82 3.34 -10.50 34.24
N TYR A 83 2.17 -10.36 34.87
CA TYR A 83 1.58 -9.05 35.13
C TYR A 83 2.45 -8.16 36.02
N ASN A 84 2.70 -6.93 35.55
CA ASN A 84 3.47 -5.90 36.24
C ASN A 84 2.58 -4.69 36.54
N GLU A 85 2.18 -4.55 37.82
CA GLU A 85 1.33 -3.46 38.30
C GLU A 85 1.95 -2.08 38.09
N ALA A 86 3.27 -1.94 38.26
CA ALA A 86 3.94 -0.64 38.10
C ALA A 86 3.91 -0.17 36.64
N ALA A 87 4.06 -1.09 35.68
CA ALA A 87 3.98 -0.78 34.26
C ALA A 87 2.54 -0.50 33.80
N ALA A 88 1.57 -1.26 34.29
CA ALA A 88 0.16 -1.12 33.92
C ALA A 88 -0.56 0.03 34.64
N GLY A 89 -0.03 0.51 35.77
CA GLY A 89 -0.58 1.63 36.55
C GLY A 89 -1.86 1.31 37.34
N VAL A 90 -2.29 0.05 37.36
CA VAL A 90 -3.47 -0.43 38.09
C VAL A 90 -3.24 -1.85 38.62
N SER A 91 -4.03 -2.28 39.60
CA SER A 91 -3.93 -3.66 40.12
C SER A 91 -4.54 -4.69 39.17
N LYS A 92 -4.06 -5.93 39.24
CA LYS A 92 -4.62 -7.06 38.45
C LYS A 92 -6.11 -7.28 38.74
N GLU A 93 -6.50 -7.14 40.01
CA GLU A 93 -7.89 -7.21 40.45
C GLU A 93 -8.75 -6.13 39.80
N SER A 94 -8.24 -4.90 39.70
CA SER A 94 -8.94 -3.79 39.05
C SER A 94 -9.14 -4.04 37.55
N LEU A 95 -8.14 -4.60 36.85
CA LEU A 95 -8.28 -4.98 35.44
C LEU A 95 -9.35 -6.06 35.25
N ASN A 96 -9.32 -7.12 36.06
CA ASN A 96 -10.35 -8.15 36.05
C ASN A 96 -11.74 -7.54 36.26
N HIS A 97 -11.89 -6.69 37.28
CA HIS A 97 -13.15 -6.04 37.58
C HIS A 97 -13.64 -5.19 36.39
N MET A 98 -12.79 -4.35 35.78
CA MET A 98 -13.16 -3.55 34.62
C MET A 98 -13.55 -4.40 33.41
N ALA A 99 -12.84 -5.51 33.15
CA ALA A 99 -13.17 -6.43 32.06
C ALA A 99 -14.54 -7.11 32.29
N VAL A 100 -14.82 -7.59 33.51
CA VAL A 100 -16.13 -8.16 33.87
C VAL A 100 -17.24 -7.10 33.75
N SER A 101 -16.99 -5.87 34.22
CA SER A 101 -17.90 -4.73 34.09
C SER A 101 -18.23 -4.43 32.63
N ALA A 102 -17.24 -4.52 31.75
CA ALA A 102 -17.40 -4.35 30.31
C ALA A 102 -18.23 -5.46 29.67
N ILE A 103 -17.98 -6.72 30.03
CA ILE A 103 -18.79 -7.86 29.59
C ILE A 103 -20.26 -7.66 29.99
N ARG A 104 -20.51 -7.22 31.23
CA ARG A 104 -21.86 -6.94 31.73
C ARG A 104 -22.54 -5.81 30.95
N TYR A 105 -21.88 -4.68 30.75
CA TYR A 105 -22.41 -3.57 29.94
C TYR A 105 -22.78 -4.03 28.53
N MET A 106 -21.90 -4.76 27.85
CA MET A 106 -22.17 -5.31 26.52
C MET A 106 -23.38 -6.24 26.54
N GLY A 107 -23.43 -7.17 27.49
CA GLY A 107 -24.54 -8.11 27.64
C GLY A 107 -25.90 -7.43 27.85
N PHE A 108 -25.98 -6.46 28.76
CA PHE A 108 -27.23 -5.74 29.04
C PHE A 108 -27.68 -4.86 27.88
N THR A 109 -26.74 -4.20 27.21
CA THR A 109 -27.04 -3.27 26.12
C THR A 109 -27.18 -3.93 24.76
N HIS A 110 -27.00 -5.25 24.68
CA HIS A 110 -27.26 -6.03 23.48
C HIS A 110 -28.78 -6.20 23.22
N ASP A 111 -29.14 -6.55 21.98
CA ASP A 111 -30.51 -6.86 21.54
C ASP A 111 -31.15 -8.00 22.35
N THR A 112 -30.34 -8.89 22.93
CA THR A 112 -30.82 -9.97 23.83
C THR A 112 -30.94 -9.55 25.30
N GLY A 113 -30.46 -8.36 25.65
CA GLY A 113 -30.56 -7.81 27.00
C GLY A 113 -31.93 -7.15 27.26
N PRO A 114 -32.24 -6.79 28.52
CA PRO A 114 -33.50 -6.14 28.89
C PRO A 114 -33.80 -4.88 28.06
N GLU A 115 -35.05 -4.66 27.65
CA GLU A 115 -35.45 -3.59 26.72
C GLU A 115 -34.99 -2.18 27.18
N ASP A 116 -35.02 -1.92 28.50
CA ASP A 116 -34.62 -0.65 29.10
C ASP A 116 -33.11 -0.40 29.14
N CYS A 117 -32.29 -1.44 28.90
CA CYS A 117 -30.84 -1.35 28.93
C CYS A 117 -30.29 -0.96 27.55
N VAL A 118 -29.97 0.32 27.36
CA VAL A 118 -29.36 0.83 26.13
C VAL A 118 -27.94 1.34 26.38
N ARG A 119 -27.15 1.48 25.32
CA ARG A 119 -25.81 2.06 25.39
C ARG A 119 -25.84 3.47 25.99
N ALA A 120 -24.69 3.90 26.51
CA ALA A 120 -24.50 5.25 27.01
C ALA A 120 -24.85 6.31 25.95
N GLU A 121 -25.04 7.56 26.38
CA GLU A 121 -25.18 8.67 25.45
C GLU A 121 -23.81 9.07 24.89
N GLY A 122 -23.74 9.25 23.58
CA GLY A 122 -22.52 9.55 22.82
C GLY A 122 -22.79 10.52 21.67
N VAL A 123 -21.73 10.88 20.96
CA VAL A 123 -21.78 11.91 19.91
C VAL A 123 -22.43 11.44 18.61
N LEU A 124 -22.53 10.13 18.41
CA LEU A 124 -23.07 9.53 17.19
C LEU A 124 -24.56 9.13 17.40
N PRO A 125 -25.53 9.82 16.78
CA PRO A 125 -26.96 9.54 16.99
C PRO A 125 -27.39 8.13 16.56
N TYR A 126 -26.62 7.48 15.69
CA TYR A 126 -26.91 6.13 15.26
C TYR A 126 -26.73 5.11 16.39
N THR A 127 -25.74 5.29 17.27
CA THR A 127 -25.42 4.34 18.36
C THR A 127 -25.83 4.81 19.75
N SER A 128 -25.88 6.14 19.96
CA SER A 128 -26.23 6.77 21.24
C SER A 128 -27.59 6.31 21.75
N GLY A 129 -27.66 5.86 23.01
CA GLY A 129 -28.93 5.49 23.65
C GLY A 129 -29.66 4.33 22.97
N LYS A 130 -28.95 3.49 22.21
CA LYS A 130 -29.53 2.34 21.48
C LYS A 130 -28.87 1.02 21.82
N LYS A 131 -29.57 -0.07 21.49
CA LYS A 131 -29.04 -1.43 21.53
C LYS A 131 -27.91 -1.63 20.51
N TRP A 132 -27.11 -2.67 20.72
CA TRP A 132 -26.20 -3.24 19.72
C TRP A 132 -26.55 -4.72 19.49
N GLY A 133 -26.02 -5.34 18.43
CA GLY A 133 -26.39 -6.70 18.01
C GLY A 133 -26.99 -6.77 16.60
N GLY A 134 -27.37 -5.61 16.06
CA GLY A 134 -27.76 -5.43 14.67
C GLY A 134 -29.19 -5.88 14.35
N GLN A 135 -30.07 -6.00 15.34
CA GLN A 135 -31.50 -6.21 15.09
C GLN A 135 -32.08 -4.97 14.39
N GLY A 136 -32.71 -5.18 13.24
CA GLY A 136 -33.26 -4.10 12.40
C GLY A 136 -32.24 -3.45 11.45
N ASP A 137 -30.95 -3.78 11.58
CA ASP A 137 -29.91 -3.31 10.66
C ASP A 137 -29.86 -4.14 9.38
N ASN A 138 -29.32 -3.54 8.32
CA ASN A 138 -29.00 -4.27 7.10
C ASN A 138 -27.82 -5.24 7.31
N PHE A 139 -27.58 -6.11 6.33
CA PHE A 139 -26.55 -7.14 6.42
C PHE A 139 -25.15 -6.59 6.73
N PHE A 140 -24.71 -5.54 6.03
CA PHE A 140 -23.38 -4.96 6.22
C PHE A 140 -23.14 -4.50 7.67
N MET A 141 -24.10 -3.77 8.24
CA MET A 141 -23.98 -3.28 9.62
C MET A 141 -24.15 -4.43 10.64
N ALA A 142 -25.07 -5.36 10.40
CA ALA A 142 -25.33 -6.44 11.33
C ALA A 142 -24.20 -7.49 11.39
N SER A 143 -23.61 -7.85 10.26
CA SER A 143 -22.50 -8.82 10.17
C SER A 143 -21.27 -8.34 10.95
N GLN A 144 -20.97 -7.05 10.97
CA GLN A 144 -19.83 -6.47 11.70
C GLN A 144 -19.84 -6.74 13.21
N ASN A 145 -20.99 -7.03 13.83
CA ASN A 145 -21.04 -7.36 15.26
C ASN A 145 -20.29 -8.67 15.59
N GLY A 146 -20.01 -9.53 14.61
CA GLY A 146 -19.35 -10.83 14.83
C GLY A 146 -17.95 -10.72 15.43
N ARG A 147 -17.18 -9.67 15.07
CA ARG A 147 -15.86 -9.40 15.69
C ARG A 147 -15.97 -9.05 17.17
N SER A 148 -17.01 -8.29 17.55
CA SER A 148 -17.26 -7.88 18.93
C SER A 148 -17.75 -9.05 19.77
N VAL A 149 -18.62 -9.90 19.20
CA VAL A 149 -19.06 -11.16 19.82
C VAL A 149 -17.85 -12.07 20.07
N ALA A 150 -16.96 -12.22 19.09
CA ALA A 150 -15.76 -13.03 19.25
C ALA A 150 -14.81 -12.50 20.32
N ALA A 151 -14.53 -11.18 20.33
CA ALA A 151 -13.70 -10.56 21.37
C ALA A 151 -14.32 -10.68 22.77
N MET A 152 -15.63 -10.46 22.90
CA MET A 152 -16.37 -10.68 24.15
C MET A 152 -16.26 -12.13 24.63
N ALA A 153 -16.33 -13.09 23.71
CA ALA A 153 -16.19 -14.51 24.03
C ALA A 153 -14.78 -14.89 24.50
N VAL A 154 -13.73 -14.32 23.90
CA VAL A 154 -12.34 -14.47 24.41
C VAL A 154 -12.25 -13.95 25.84
N ALA A 155 -12.75 -12.74 26.10
CA ALA A 155 -12.73 -12.14 27.42
C ALA A 155 -13.48 -13.01 28.44
N ALA A 156 -14.69 -13.43 28.09
CA ALA A 156 -15.54 -14.24 28.95
C ALA A 156 -14.96 -15.63 29.22
N TRP A 157 -14.32 -16.27 28.24
CA TRP A 157 -13.74 -17.60 28.44
C TRP A 157 -12.54 -17.56 29.41
N LEU A 158 -11.69 -16.54 29.29
CA LEU A 158 -10.56 -16.31 30.21
C LEU A 158 -11.00 -15.94 31.64
N LEU A 159 -12.17 -15.31 31.78
CA LEU A 159 -12.72 -14.82 33.05
C LEU A 159 -13.90 -15.66 33.57
N TRP A 160 -14.17 -16.84 32.99
CA TRP A 160 -15.44 -17.54 33.18
C TRP A 160 -15.75 -17.84 34.66
N ASP A 161 -14.73 -18.16 35.45
CA ASP A 161 -14.88 -18.47 36.87
C ASP A 161 -15.15 -17.22 37.73
N GLU A 162 -14.80 -16.02 37.24
CA GLU A 162 -15.12 -14.74 37.85
C GLU A 162 -16.49 -14.19 37.46
N LEU A 163 -17.13 -14.74 36.43
CA LEU A 163 -18.46 -14.30 36.01
C LEU A 163 -19.55 -14.87 36.93
N ASP A 164 -20.43 -13.99 37.41
CA ASP A 164 -21.65 -14.41 38.08
C ASP A 164 -22.64 -15.09 37.10
N ILE A 165 -23.68 -15.72 37.65
CA ILE A 165 -24.67 -16.47 36.88
C ILE A 165 -25.34 -15.57 35.83
N GLU A 166 -25.71 -14.34 36.21
CA GLU A 166 -26.35 -13.38 35.31
C GLU A 166 -25.43 -13.05 34.12
N THR A 167 -24.17 -12.77 34.38
CA THR A 167 -23.18 -12.43 33.35
C THR A 167 -22.91 -13.60 32.41
N LYS A 168 -22.86 -14.83 32.94
CA LYS A 168 -22.76 -16.05 32.11
C LYS A 168 -23.95 -16.20 31.17
N LEU A 169 -25.17 -15.97 31.65
CA LEU A 169 -26.37 -15.99 30.83
C LEU A 169 -26.35 -14.88 29.76
N LEU A 170 -25.88 -13.68 30.10
CA LEU A 170 -25.71 -12.60 29.12
C LEU A 170 -24.74 -12.99 27.99
N VAL A 171 -23.57 -13.54 28.32
CA VAL A 171 -22.58 -14.01 27.32
C VAL A 171 -23.17 -15.11 26.43
N GLN A 172 -23.82 -16.11 27.03
CA GLN A 172 -24.50 -17.20 26.31
C GLN A 172 -25.54 -16.66 25.32
N ASN A 173 -26.37 -15.71 25.75
CA ASN A 173 -27.42 -15.14 24.91
C ASN A 173 -26.86 -14.33 23.74
N VAL A 174 -25.84 -13.47 23.98
CA VAL A 174 -25.19 -12.69 22.93
C VAL A 174 -24.61 -13.61 21.85
N THR A 175 -23.79 -14.57 22.27
CA THR A 175 -23.10 -15.50 21.35
C THR A 175 -24.06 -16.41 20.59
N ALA A 176 -25.02 -17.05 21.27
CA ALA A 176 -25.98 -17.94 20.65
C ALA A 176 -26.92 -17.19 19.70
N SER A 177 -27.40 -15.98 20.06
CA SER A 177 -28.28 -15.21 19.17
C SER A 177 -27.61 -14.82 17.86
N TYR A 178 -26.32 -14.47 17.90
CA TYR A 178 -25.56 -14.15 16.70
C TYR A 178 -25.34 -15.41 15.85
N ALA A 179 -24.95 -16.53 16.47
CA ALA A 179 -24.74 -17.78 15.76
C ALA A 179 -26.03 -18.32 15.12
N ASP A 180 -27.15 -18.33 15.85
CA ASP A 180 -28.46 -18.79 15.36
C ASP A 180 -29.01 -17.93 14.22
N ARG A 181 -28.66 -16.63 14.22
CA ARG A 181 -29.05 -15.69 13.15
C ARG A 181 -28.38 -16.03 11.83
N TRP A 182 -27.09 -16.38 11.85
CA TRP A 182 -26.28 -16.45 10.63
C TRP A 182 -25.92 -17.88 10.20
N CYS A 183 -26.04 -18.90 11.06
CA CYS A 183 -25.59 -20.25 10.73
C CYS A 183 -26.31 -20.91 9.54
N ASP A 184 -27.54 -20.47 9.25
CA ASP A 184 -28.34 -20.95 8.13
C ASP A 184 -28.46 -19.91 6.98
N ASP A 185 -27.85 -18.72 7.12
CA ASP A 185 -27.85 -17.70 6.08
C ASP A 185 -26.68 -17.92 5.11
N GLU A 186 -26.81 -17.39 3.90
CA GLU A 186 -25.88 -17.60 2.80
C GLU A 186 -24.71 -16.59 2.82
N PRO A 187 -23.45 -17.03 2.61
CA PRO A 187 -22.33 -16.12 2.42
C PRO A 187 -22.54 -15.14 1.27
N ARG A 188 -22.01 -13.91 1.40
CA ARG A 188 -22.17 -12.88 0.37
C ARG A 188 -21.04 -12.89 -0.63
N ASN A 189 -21.37 -12.52 -1.86
CA ASN A 189 -20.48 -12.61 -3.01
C ASN A 189 -20.21 -11.22 -3.59
N GLY A 190 -18.95 -10.90 -3.90
CA GLY A 190 -18.55 -9.62 -4.47
C GLY A 190 -17.05 -9.64 -4.77
N VAL A 191 -16.57 -8.91 -5.77
CA VAL A 191 -15.12 -8.87 -6.08
C VAL A 191 -14.70 -7.51 -6.63
N TYR A 192 -15.59 -6.88 -7.39
CA TYR A 192 -15.46 -5.51 -7.84
C TYR A 192 -16.18 -4.57 -6.87
N TYR A 193 -15.64 -3.38 -6.67
CA TYR A 193 -16.14 -2.32 -5.77
C TYR A 193 -16.14 -2.68 -4.28
N ASP A 194 -16.73 -3.82 -3.94
CA ASP A 194 -16.94 -4.35 -2.60
C ASP A 194 -16.79 -5.89 -2.67
N THR A 195 -15.76 -6.39 -2.00
CA THR A 195 -15.32 -7.79 -2.02
C THR A 195 -16.22 -8.74 -1.21
N GLN A 196 -17.02 -8.24 -0.27
CA GLN A 196 -17.76 -9.06 0.70
C GLN A 196 -16.89 -10.04 1.55
N CYS A 197 -15.56 -10.02 1.37
CA CYS A 197 -14.59 -10.87 2.06
C CYS A 197 -14.63 -10.64 3.57
N GLU A 198 -14.61 -9.36 4.00
CA GLU A 198 -14.57 -9.01 5.42
C GLU A 198 -15.90 -9.30 6.11
N GLU A 199 -17.04 -9.09 5.44
CA GLU A 199 -18.37 -9.42 5.93
C GLU A 199 -18.53 -10.91 6.18
N ASN A 200 -18.04 -11.73 5.25
CA ASN A 200 -18.03 -13.17 5.41
C ASN A 200 -17.15 -13.58 6.60
N ALA A 201 -15.97 -12.95 6.73
CA ALA A 201 -15.03 -13.25 7.79
C ALA A 201 -15.52 -12.78 9.18
N TRP A 202 -16.12 -11.59 9.30
CA TRP A 202 -16.77 -11.10 10.53
C TRP A 202 -17.87 -12.06 10.99
N THR A 203 -18.69 -12.51 10.05
CA THR A 203 -19.79 -13.44 10.33
C THR A 203 -19.25 -14.77 10.85
N SER A 204 -18.23 -15.33 10.19
CA SER A 204 -17.57 -16.55 10.65
C SER A 204 -16.95 -16.41 12.05
N ALA A 205 -16.34 -15.27 12.36
CA ALA A 205 -15.73 -15.01 13.67
C ALA A 205 -16.75 -15.08 14.81
N GLY A 206 -17.94 -14.49 14.62
CA GLY A 206 -19.02 -14.52 15.61
C GLY A 206 -19.61 -15.92 15.82
N ILE A 207 -19.80 -16.70 14.74
CA ILE A 207 -20.30 -18.09 14.84
C ILE A 207 -19.27 -18.99 15.57
N SER A 208 -17.98 -18.81 15.24
CA SER A 208 -16.87 -19.55 15.86
C SER A 208 -16.85 -19.41 17.39
N ALA A 209 -17.21 -18.24 17.91
CA ALA A 209 -17.30 -17.99 19.34
C ALA A 209 -18.31 -18.92 20.05
N ALA A 210 -19.53 -19.05 19.52
CA ALA A 210 -20.54 -19.93 20.10
C ALA A 210 -20.09 -21.40 20.06
N MET A 211 -19.50 -21.82 18.93
CA MET A 211 -18.97 -23.18 18.76
C MET A 211 -17.86 -23.53 19.74
N ALA A 212 -16.97 -22.57 20.00
CA ALA A 212 -15.82 -22.77 20.87
C ALA A 212 -16.25 -22.92 22.34
N LEU A 213 -17.13 -22.02 22.79
CA LEU A 213 -17.55 -21.96 24.19
C LEU A 213 -18.53 -23.09 24.55
N PHE A 214 -19.51 -23.41 23.70
CA PHE A 214 -20.65 -24.26 24.09
C PHE A 214 -20.73 -25.57 23.29
N PRO A 215 -19.82 -26.53 23.52
CA PRO A 215 -19.69 -27.74 22.70
C PRO A 215 -20.88 -28.71 22.80
N ASP A 216 -21.66 -28.63 23.88
CA ASP A 216 -22.78 -29.52 24.16
C ASP A 216 -24.14 -28.86 23.80
N HIS A 217 -24.15 -27.68 23.16
CA HIS A 217 -25.38 -26.97 22.81
C HIS A 217 -26.16 -27.72 21.70
N PRO A 218 -27.51 -27.77 21.75
CA PRO A 218 -28.31 -28.47 20.74
C PRO A 218 -28.10 -27.99 19.29
N HIS A 219 -27.72 -26.72 19.12
CA HIS A 219 -27.46 -26.12 17.79
C HIS A 219 -25.99 -26.25 17.34
N GLN A 220 -25.13 -26.92 18.11
CA GLN A 220 -23.69 -26.96 17.84
C GLN A 220 -23.35 -27.44 16.42
N GLU A 221 -24.04 -28.47 15.93
CA GLU A 221 -23.82 -29.00 14.58
C GLU A 221 -24.20 -27.97 13.49
N ALA A 222 -25.28 -27.22 13.72
CA ALA A 222 -25.71 -26.16 12.80
C ALA A 222 -24.71 -25.00 12.79
N TRP A 223 -24.23 -24.59 13.96
CA TRP A 223 -23.19 -23.56 14.05
C TRP A 223 -21.89 -24.01 13.36
N GLN A 224 -21.49 -25.28 13.50
CA GLN A 224 -20.31 -25.80 12.81
C GLN A 224 -20.45 -25.77 11.29
N ARG A 225 -21.60 -26.17 10.75
CA ARG A 225 -21.88 -26.07 9.30
C ARG A 225 -21.90 -24.60 8.84
N GLY A 226 -22.55 -23.73 9.60
CA GLY A 226 -22.60 -22.30 9.32
C GLY A 226 -21.21 -21.67 9.30
N PHE A 227 -20.38 -21.93 10.31
CA PHE A 227 -19.00 -21.47 10.34
C PHE A 227 -18.21 -21.95 9.13
N ALA A 228 -18.27 -23.24 8.80
CA ALA A 228 -17.58 -23.79 7.63
C ALA A 228 -18.00 -23.06 6.34
N ALA A 229 -19.31 -22.85 6.15
CA ALA A 229 -19.84 -22.13 4.99
C ALA A 229 -19.37 -20.67 4.94
N TRP A 230 -19.43 -19.92 6.04
CA TRP A 230 -18.99 -18.52 6.05
C TRP A 230 -17.47 -18.39 5.90
N ALA A 231 -16.69 -19.23 6.59
CA ALA A 231 -15.23 -19.15 6.62
C ALA A 231 -14.58 -19.54 5.27
N ILE A 232 -15.05 -20.61 4.62
CA ILE A 232 -14.47 -21.02 3.33
C ILE A 232 -14.73 -19.96 2.25
N ASN A 233 -15.85 -19.24 2.33
CA ASN A 233 -16.28 -18.22 1.37
C ASN A 233 -15.69 -16.82 1.58
N SER A 234 -14.79 -16.64 2.55
CA SER A 234 -14.11 -15.35 2.77
C SER A 234 -13.03 -15.09 1.73
N VAL A 235 -12.22 -16.09 1.37
CA VAL A 235 -11.08 -15.94 0.44
C VAL A 235 -11.20 -16.96 -0.69
N THR A 236 -11.99 -16.61 -1.71
CA THR A 236 -12.33 -17.51 -2.83
C THR A 236 -12.13 -16.84 -4.18
N THR A 237 -11.65 -17.61 -5.14
CA THR A 237 -11.57 -17.25 -6.55
C THR A 237 -12.60 -18.03 -7.36
N TYR A 238 -12.74 -17.70 -8.65
CA TYR A 238 -13.58 -18.50 -9.56
C TYR A 238 -13.10 -19.96 -9.67
N GLN A 239 -11.81 -20.24 -9.44
CA GLN A 239 -11.27 -21.59 -9.51
C GLN A 239 -11.76 -22.44 -8.35
N ASP A 240 -11.82 -21.88 -7.14
CA ASP A 240 -12.34 -22.56 -5.95
C ASP A 240 -13.81 -22.96 -6.17
N ARG A 241 -14.61 -22.04 -6.74
CA ARG A 241 -16.01 -22.30 -7.07
C ARG A 241 -16.21 -23.36 -8.15
N LEU A 242 -15.29 -23.50 -9.09
CA LEU A 242 -15.34 -24.55 -10.13
C LEU A 242 -14.81 -25.90 -9.62
N ALA A 243 -13.82 -25.87 -8.73
CA ALA A 243 -13.21 -27.05 -8.13
C ALA A 243 -14.11 -27.69 -7.06
N ASP A 244 -14.93 -26.88 -6.39
CA ASP A 244 -15.99 -27.38 -5.53
C ASP A 244 -17.02 -28.14 -6.38
N PRO A 245 -17.17 -29.47 -6.20
CA PRO A 245 -17.88 -30.30 -7.15
C PRO A 245 -19.39 -30.07 -7.10
N SER A 246 -19.92 -29.06 -7.80
CA SER A 246 -21.34 -28.97 -8.17
C SER A 246 -21.65 -27.80 -9.13
N GLY A 247 -21.08 -27.83 -10.34
CA GLY A 247 -21.62 -27.08 -11.49
C GLY A 247 -22.49 -27.92 -12.44
N LEU A 248 -22.26 -29.24 -12.46
CA LEU A 248 -22.87 -30.17 -13.43
C LEU A 248 -23.48 -31.43 -12.79
N ILE A 249 -23.29 -31.65 -11.48
CA ILE A 249 -23.78 -32.82 -10.74
C ILE A 249 -24.34 -32.33 -9.41
N ASP A 250 -25.60 -32.62 -9.13
CA ASP A 250 -26.22 -32.37 -7.82
C ASP A 250 -25.53 -33.23 -6.76
N THR A 251 -24.92 -32.61 -5.75
CA THR A 251 -24.45 -33.31 -4.56
C THR A 251 -25.53 -33.22 -3.46
N PRO A 252 -25.71 -34.27 -2.63
CA PRO A 252 -26.67 -34.24 -1.51
C PRO A 252 -26.44 -33.12 -0.49
N HIS A 253 -25.24 -32.51 -0.49
CA HIS A 253 -24.84 -31.47 0.45
C HIS A 253 -24.72 -30.07 -0.19
N GLY A 254 -24.90 -29.94 -1.52
CA GLY A 254 -24.69 -28.70 -2.27
C GLY A 254 -23.22 -28.25 -2.34
N ASN A 255 -22.98 -27.10 -2.99
CA ASN A 255 -21.67 -26.44 -3.00
C ASN A 255 -21.36 -25.80 -1.64
N LEU A 256 -20.15 -26.03 -1.12
CA LEU A 256 -19.60 -25.30 0.02
C LEU A 256 -19.09 -23.91 -0.40
N VAL A 257 -18.50 -23.77 -1.59
CA VAL A 257 -18.00 -22.52 -2.15
C VAL A 257 -19.06 -21.88 -3.04
N LYS A 258 -19.68 -20.81 -2.53
CA LYS A 258 -20.78 -20.06 -3.17
C LYS A 258 -20.36 -18.68 -3.63
N THR A 259 -19.16 -18.23 -3.28
CA THR A 259 -18.64 -16.89 -3.53
C THR A 259 -17.41 -16.90 -4.43
N VAL A 260 -17.10 -15.74 -4.98
CA VAL A 260 -15.86 -15.35 -5.62
C VAL A 260 -15.54 -13.98 -5.03
N THR A 261 -14.73 -13.97 -3.97
CA THR A 261 -14.36 -12.74 -3.24
C THR A 261 -13.05 -12.12 -3.72
N PHE A 262 -12.27 -12.86 -4.51
CA PHE A 262 -10.98 -12.47 -5.04
C PHE A 262 -10.88 -12.72 -6.54
N HIS A 263 -10.07 -11.89 -7.20
CA HIS A 263 -9.65 -12.10 -8.57
C HIS A 263 -8.71 -13.33 -8.68
N PRO A 264 -8.50 -13.88 -9.91
CA PRO A 264 -7.59 -15.01 -10.14
C PRO A 264 -6.14 -14.79 -9.65
N ASP A 265 -5.69 -13.54 -9.61
CA ASP A 265 -4.36 -13.12 -9.13
C ASP A 265 -4.34 -12.79 -7.63
N PHE A 266 -5.42 -13.09 -6.89
CA PHE A 266 -5.61 -12.80 -5.46
C PHE A 266 -5.58 -11.31 -5.09
N THR A 267 -5.75 -10.42 -6.07
CA THR A 267 -6.22 -9.06 -5.78
C THR A 267 -7.73 -9.05 -5.53
N SER A 268 -8.23 -8.01 -4.89
CA SER A 268 -9.66 -7.77 -4.74
C SER A 268 -9.93 -6.28 -4.65
N GLU A 269 -11.18 -5.85 -4.72
CA GLU A 269 -11.54 -4.45 -4.59
C GLU A 269 -12.40 -4.22 -3.35
N ASN A 270 -12.08 -3.18 -2.60
CA ASN A 270 -13.00 -2.58 -1.66
C ASN A 270 -12.92 -1.05 -1.77
N HIS A 271 -13.98 -0.35 -1.38
CA HIS A 271 -14.08 1.10 -1.55
C HIS A 271 -13.79 1.56 -3.00
N ALA A 272 -14.09 0.70 -3.98
CA ALA A 272 -13.81 0.90 -5.40
C ALA A 272 -12.35 0.85 -5.85
N PHE A 273 -11.43 0.28 -5.06
CA PHE A 273 -10.04 0.07 -5.50
C PHE A 273 -9.35 -1.10 -4.80
N VAL A 274 -8.19 -1.49 -5.32
CA VAL A 274 -7.36 -2.57 -4.79
C VAL A 274 -6.63 -2.08 -3.55
N HIS A 275 -7.06 -2.53 -2.38
CA HIS A 275 -6.56 -2.04 -1.10
C HIS A 275 -6.06 -3.19 -0.20
N PRO A 276 -4.76 -3.20 0.20
CA PRO A 276 -4.15 -4.34 0.89
C PRO A 276 -4.81 -4.78 2.20
N SER A 277 -5.44 -3.86 2.96
CA SER A 277 -6.09 -4.25 4.23
C SER A 277 -7.26 -5.19 4.04
N TYR A 278 -8.02 -5.05 2.97
CA TYR A 278 -9.20 -5.89 2.77
C TYR A 278 -8.83 -7.30 2.32
N PHE A 279 -7.66 -7.46 1.69
CA PHE A 279 -7.16 -8.79 1.36
C PHE A 279 -6.75 -9.50 2.66
N CYS A 280 -6.02 -8.78 3.51
CA CYS A 280 -5.59 -9.27 4.81
C CYS A 280 -6.77 -9.54 5.75
N ALA A 281 -7.87 -8.79 5.66
CA ALA A 281 -9.07 -8.96 6.49
C ALA A 281 -9.62 -10.39 6.41
N GLY A 282 -9.66 -10.98 5.22
CA GLY A 282 -10.09 -12.37 5.02
C GLY A 282 -9.23 -13.39 5.75
N THR A 283 -7.94 -13.10 5.99
CA THR A 283 -7.05 -13.96 6.79
C THR A 283 -7.15 -13.65 8.28
N ASN A 284 -7.06 -12.36 8.63
CA ASN A 284 -6.98 -11.90 10.01
C ASN A 284 -8.23 -12.23 10.82
N LEU A 285 -9.41 -11.98 10.25
CA LEU A 285 -10.68 -12.11 10.98
C LEU A 285 -11.07 -13.58 11.20
N ARG A 286 -10.71 -14.48 10.27
CA ARG A 286 -10.93 -15.92 10.44
C ARG A 286 -9.97 -16.55 11.46
N ALA A 287 -8.80 -15.94 11.69
CA ALA A 287 -7.78 -16.50 12.58
C ALA A 287 -8.23 -16.64 14.04
N ILE A 288 -9.28 -15.92 14.46
CA ILE A 288 -9.84 -16.09 15.80
C ILE A 288 -10.34 -17.51 16.06
N HIS A 289 -10.76 -18.24 15.01
CA HIS A 289 -11.08 -19.65 15.13
C HIS A 289 -9.86 -20.49 15.53
N ALA A 290 -8.68 -20.20 14.98
CA ALA A 290 -7.45 -20.89 15.35
C ALA A 290 -7.07 -20.62 16.81
N VAL A 291 -7.25 -19.38 17.27
CA VAL A 291 -7.08 -19.03 18.70
C VAL A 291 -8.01 -19.85 19.58
N PHE A 292 -9.31 -19.88 19.27
CA PHE A 292 -10.28 -20.68 20.03
C PHE A 292 -9.94 -22.17 20.03
N ALA A 293 -9.53 -22.69 18.87
CA ALA A 293 -9.14 -24.08 18.73
C ALA A 293 -7.93 -24.43 19.59
N PHE A 294 -6.89 -23.60 19.59
CA PHE A 294 -5.72 -23.81 20.44
C PHE A 294 -6.04 -23.69 21.93
N MET A 295 -6.79 -22.67 22.35
CA MET A 295 -7.22 -22.50 23.74
C MET A 295 -8.04 -23.70 24.26
N GLY A 296 -8.82 -24.32 23.37
CA GLY A 296 -9.67 -25.48 23.67
C GLY A 296 -9.08 -26.85 23.32
N GLN A 297 -7.82 -26.91 22.84
CA GLN A 297 -7.18 -28.11 22.27
C GLN A 297 -8.05 -28.87 21.26
N THR A 298 -8.67 -28.16 20.33
CA THR A 298 -9.35 -28.74 19.17
C THR A 298 -8.55 -28.50 17.90
N ALA A 299 -8.89 -29.25 16.85
CA ALA A 299 -8.31 -28.99 15.53
C ALA A 299 -8.79 -27.63 14.99
N VAL A 300 -7.89 -26.91 14.31
CA VAL A 300 -8.25 -25.76 13.48
C VAL A 300 -8.98 -26.31 12.24
N MET A 301 -10.19 -25.83 11.99
CA MET A 301 -10.96 -26.24 10.81
C MET A 301 -10.29 -25.73 9.52
N PRO A 302 -10.19 -26.56 8.47
CA PRO A 302 -9.49 -26.18 7.23
C PRO A 302 -10.13 -24.96 6.53
N GLU A 303 -11.43 -24.76 6.68
CA GLU A 303 -12.17 -23.61 6.14
C GLU A 303 -11.67 -22.27 6.73
N ALA A 304 -11.15 -22.28 7.96
CA ALA A 304 -10.61 -21.09 8.63
C ALA A 304 -9.27 -20.62 8.04
N VAL A 305 -8.54 -21.54 7.38
CA VAL A 305 -7.21 -21.29 6.81
C VAL A 305 -7.17 -21.40 5.29
N HIS A 306 -8.33 -21.66 4.68
CA HIS A 306 -8.48 -21.77 3.23
C HIS A 306 -7.90 -20.54 2.54
N ASN A 307 -7.06 -20.79 1.52
CA ASN A 307 -6.38 -19.80 0.69
C ASN A 307 -5.47 -18.77 1.38
N ASN A 308 -5.13 -18.93 2.67
CA ASN A 308 -4.19 -18.02 3.34
C ASN A 308 -2.83 -17.95 2.63
N VAL A 309 -2.23 -19.10 2.31
CA VAL A 309 -0.89 -19.17 1.70
C VAL A 309 -0.90 -18.65 0.25
N PRO A 310 -1.80 -19.10 -0.65
CA PRO A 310 -1.89 -18.53 -2.00
C PRO A 310 -2.08 -17.01 -2.03
N LEU A 311 -2.97 -16.48 -1.19
CA LEU A 311 -3.17 -15.04 -1.06
C LEU A 311 -1.88 -14.34 -0.63
N TYR A 312 -1.25 -14.84 0.43
CA TYR A 312 -0.06 -14.23 1.00
C TYR A 312 1.11 -14.19 0.02
N GLU A 313 1.41 -15.33 -0.61
CA GLU A 313 2.53 -15.50 -1.52
C GLU A 313 2.36 -14.70 -2.82
N ARG A 314 1.12 -14.55 -3.31
CA ARG A 314 0.86 -13.85 -4.57
C ARG A 314 0.73 -12.35 -4.44
N THR A 315 0.24 -11.81 -3.32
CA THR A 315 0.02 -10.36 -3.16
C THR A 315 0.68 -9.79 -1.91
N VAL A 316 0.22 -10.19 -0.71
CA VAL A 316 0.58 -9.53 0.56
C VAL A 316 2.10 -9.49 0.78
N LYS A 317 2.80 -10.60 0.58
CA LYS A 317 4.25 -10.69 0.75
C LYS A 317 4.99 -9.81 -0.27
N VAL A 318 4.58 -9.89 -1.53
CA VAL A 318 5.21 -9.13 -2.62
C VAL A 318 5.02 -7.63 -2.43
N TRP A 319 3.93 -7.18 -1.81
CA TRP A 319 3.65 -5.76 -1.61
C TRP A 319 4.18 -5.23 -0.28
N ALA A 320 4.70 -6.09 0.59
CA ALA A 320 5.26 -5.68 1.87
C ALA A 320 6.57 -4.91 1.71
N GLN A 321 6.71 -3.82 2.47
CA GLN A 321 7.96 -3.08 2.60
C GLN A 321 8.81 -3.68 3.73
N PHE A 322 9.96 -3.07 4.02
CA PHE A 322 10.94 -3.60 4.95
C PHE A 322 10.42 -3.83 6.38
N ASP A 323 9.41 -3.07 6.84
CA ASP A 323 8.77 -3.20 8.16
C ASP A 323 7.52 -4.09 8.15
N GLY A 324 7.30 -4.84 7.07
CA GLY A 324 6.15 -5.73 6.92
C GLY A 324 4.83 -5.03 6.54
N LEU A 325 4.78 -3.70 6.48
CA LEU A 325 3.58 -2.98 6.01
C LEU A 325 3.40 -3.17 4.50
N ALA A 326 2.18 -3.48 4.04
CA ALA A 326 1.91 -3.57 2.61
C ALA A 326 1.80 -2.17 1.97
N VAL A 327 2.49 -1.96 0.85
CA VAL A 327 2.39 -0.76 0.02
C VAL A 327 1.02 -0.74 -0.68
N PRO A 328 0.18 0.29 -0.46
CA PRO A 328 -1.11 0.39 -1.12
C PRO A 328 -0.94 1.01 -2.51
N VAL A 329 -0.76 0.14 -3.50
CA VAL A 329 -0.39 0.50 -4.89
C VAL A 329 -1.40 1.38 -5.61
N GLN A 330 -2.68 1.36 -5.18
CA GLN A 330 -3.75 2.21 -5.71
C GLN A 330 -4.15 3.35 -4.76
N GLY A 331 -3.25 3.77 -3.85
CA GLY A 331 -3.51 4.88 -2.93
C GLY A 331 -4.04 4.41 -1.58
N GLN A 332 -4.08 5.33 -0.61
CA GLN A 332 -4.44 5.05 0.78
C GLN A 332 -5.58 5.96 1.26
N ASP A 333 -6.71 5.38 1.68
CA ASP A 333 -7.81 6.06 2.40
C ASP A 333 -7.65 6.02 3.91
N TRP A 334 -6.94 5.03 4.46
CA TRP A 334 -6.73 4.88 5.90
C TRP A 334 -5.43 5.57 6.36
N TRP A 335 -5.12 5.48 7.65
CA TRP A 335 -3.86 6.01 8.17
C TRP A 335 -2.67 5.09 7.84
N TYR A 336 -1.46 5.63 7.86
CA TYR A 336 -0.25 4.90 7.47
C TYR A 336 0.24 3.91 8.53
N ASN A 337 0.13 4.24 9.82
CA ASN A 337 0.55 3.36 10.92
C ASN A 337 -0.43 2.20 11.15
N ARG A 338 -0.38 1.20 10.26
CA ARG A 338 -1.20 -0.03 10.34
C ARG A 338 -0.35 -1.28 10.52
N GLN A 339 0.85 -1.14 11.09
CA GLN A 339 1.78 -2.24 11.30
C GLN A 339 1.13 -3.36 12.12
N HIS A 340 0.31 -3.06 13.13
CA HIS A 340 -0.38 -4.06 13.96
C HIS A 340 -1.30 -5.00 13.15
N GLU A 341 -2.04 -4.48 12.18
CA GLU A 341 -2.90 -5.31 11.33
C GLU A 341 -2.07 -6.27 10.47
N ARG A 342 -0.94 -5.79 9.92
CA ARG A 342 -0.04 -6.61 9.09
C ARG A 342 0.77 -7.58 9.93
N GLN A 343 1.18 -7.16 11.13
CA GLN A 343 1.85 -7.98 12.12
C GLN A 343 0.98 -9.22 12.43
N LEU A 344 -0.33 -9.04 12.63
CA LEU A 344 -1.25 -10.16 12.78
C LEU A 344 -1.27 -11.09 11.56
N THR A 345 -1.38 -10.53 10.34
CA THR A 345 -1.34 -11.33 9.11
C THR A 345 -0.07 -12.19 9.05
N HIS A 346 1.09 -11.59 9.30
CA HIS A 346 2.38 -12.28 9.29
C HIS A 346 2.47 -13.35 10.39
N THR A 347 1.93 -13.08 11.59
CA THR A 347 1.87 -14.05 12.69
C THR A 347 1.03 -15.28 12.33
N ILE A 348 -0.11 -15.07 11.67
CA ILE A 348 -0.99 -16.16 11.22
C ILE A 348 -0.24 -17.08 10.25
N LEU A 349 0.47 -16.51 9.27
CA LEU A 349 1.24 -17.29 8.30
C LEU A 349 2.47 -17.95 8.92
N ASN A 350 3.09 -17.31 9.92
CA ASN A 350 4.17 -17.91 10.69
C ASN A 350 3.68 -19.13 11.51
N VAL A 351 2.72 -18.92 12.41
CA VAL A 351 2.31 -19.93 13.40
C VAL A 351 1.49 -21.06 12.77
N LEU A 352 0.53 -20.73 11.88
CA LEU A 352 -0.37 -21.75 11.32
C LEU A 352 0.22 -22.45 10.09
N HIS A 353 1.13 -21.79 9.36
CA HIS A 353 1.63 -22.29 8.07
C HIS A 353 3.15 -22.47 8.02
N GLY A 354 3.89 -22.13 9.09
CA GLY A 354 5.34 -22.30 9.15
C GLY A 354 6.10 -21.46 8.12
N ASN A 355 5.56 -20.31 7.71
CA ASN A 355 6.16 -19.47 6.67
C ASN A 355 7.30 -18.60 7.23
N ALA A 356 8.53 -18.87 6.80
CA ALA A 356 9.74 -18.20 7.31
C ALA A 356 9.84 -16.72 6.91
N ASP A 357 9.35 -16.35 5.73
CA ASP A 357 9.30 -14.95 5.28
C ASP A 357 8.27 -14.16 6.08
N ALA A 358 7.12 -14.78 6.39
CA ALA A 358 6.13 -14.19 7.29
C ALA A 358 6.69 -14.05 8.71
N ALA A 359 7.46 -15.02 9.21
CA ALA A 359 8.15 -14.90 10.48
C ALA A 359 9.12 -13.70 10.50
N ARG A 360 9.88 -13.46 9.42
CA ARG A 360 10.74 -12.28 9.27
C ARG A 360 9.92 -10.98 9.35
N TYR A 361 8.86 -10.84 8.55
CA TYR A 361 8.04 -9.63 8.59
C TYR A 361 7.27 -9.44 9.90
N ALA A 362 6.88 -10.52 10.58
CA ALA A 362 6.23 -10.44 11.88
C ALA A 362 7.16 -9.81 12.93
N VAL A 363 8.46 -10.14 12.89
CA VAL A 363 9.48 -9.55 13.77
C VAL A 363 9.70 -8.08 13.44
N GLU A 364 9.94 -7.74 12.16
CA GLU A 364 10.20 -6.34 11.75
C GLU A 364 8.99 -5.42 12.04
N ALA A 365 7.77 -5.93 11.83
CA ALA A 365 6.56 -5.18 12.17
C ALA A 365 6.41 -4.98 13.68
N LEU A 366 6.74 -5.97 14.50
CA LEU A 366 6.73 -5.85 15.96
C LEU A 366 7.78 -4.85 16.47
N ASP A 367 9.00 -4.89 15.93
CA ASP A 367 10.05 -3.91 16.22
C ASP A 367 9.56 -2.47 15.93
N MET A 368 8.86 -2.28 14.82
CA MET A 368 8.28 -0.98 14.45
C MET A 368 7.19 -0.53 15.42
N ILE A 369 6.28 -1.44 15.79
CA ILE A 369 5.19 -1.15 16.74
C ILE A 369 5.74 -0.76 18.10
N GLU A 370 6.76 -1.44 18.60
CA GLU A 370 7.41 -1.11 19.87
C GLU A 370 8.02 0.30 19.84
N LYS A 371 8.74 0.65 18.77
CA LYS A 371 9.35 1.98 18.63
C LYS A 371 8.28 3.08 18.50
N LEU A 372 7.21 2.83 17.76
CA LEU A 372 6.07 3.74 17.67
C LEU A 372 5.42 3.97 19.04
N GLN A 373 5.08 2.89 19.75
CA GLN A 373 4.49 2.98 21.08
C GLN A 373 5.40 3.69 22.08
N LEU A 374 6.72 3.41 22.04
CA LEU A 374 7.70 4.07 22.90
C LEU A 374 7.93 5.55 22.56
N SER A 375 7.46 6.01 21.40
CA SER A 375 7.42 7.43 21.05
C SER A 375 6.17 8.13 21.59
N ASN A 376 5.18 7.38 22.07
CA ASN A 376 3.95 7.89 22.66
C ASN A 376 4.00 7.79 24.19
N SER A 377 4.09 8.92 24.91
CA SER A 377 4.22 8.91 26.38
C SER A 377 3.00 8.32 27.10
N LYS A 378 1.85 8.31 26.41
CA LYS A 378 0.57 7.81 26.90
C LYS A 378 0.42 6.29 26.81
N GLY A 379 1.32 5.58 26.11
CA GLY A 379 1.22 4.14 25.82
C GLY A 379 0.34 3.77 24.61
N ALA A 380 -0.13 4.78 23.87
CA ALA A 380 -0.94 4.64 22.66
C ALA A 380 -0.16 3.98 21.51
N LEU A 381 -0.85 3.24 20.64
CA LEU A 381 -0.24 2.51 19.53
C LEU A 381 -0.24 3.32 18.22
N LEU A 382 -1.21 4.20 18.04
CA LEU A 382 -1.41 4.95 16.79
C LEU A 382 -0.82 6.35 16.90
N GLU A 383 -1.41 7.16 17.79
CA GLU A 383 -1.01 8.56 17.95
C GLU A 383 -1.26 9.10 19.35
N GLU A 384 -0.30 9.87 19.86
CA GLU A 384 -0.34 10.42 21.22
C GLU A 384 -1.52 11.38 21.43
N ASN A 385 -1.88 12.15 20.40
CA ASN A 385 -3.00 13.09 20.42
C ASN A 385 -4.13 12.65 19.47
N GLY A 386 -4.38 11.34 19.41
CA GLY A 386 -5.33 10.74 18.48
C GLY A 386 -6.76 11.26 18.59
N GLU A 387 -7.15 11.94 19.67
CA GLU A 387 -8.41 12.66 19.84
C GLU A 387 -8.60 13.85 18.88
N GLU A 388 -7.51 14.38 18.32
CA GLU A 388 -7.54 15.50 17.38
C GLU A 388 -7.47 15.05 15.92
N CYS A 389 -6.99 13.82 15.69
CA CYS A 389 -6.74 13.23 14.38
C CYS A 389 -8.03 12.63 13.80
N VAL A 390 -8.74 13.40 12.97
CA VAL A 390 -10.03 13.01 12.39
C VAL A 390 -9.84 11.96 11.29
N ILE A 391 -10.41 10.76 11.44
CA ILE A 391 -10.41 9.72 10.40
C ILE A 391 -11.69 9.80 9.56
N ASN A 392 -12.84 9.92 10.21
CA ASN A 392 -14.13 10.10 9.54
C ASN A 392 -15.07 10.91 10.43
N ARG A 393 -15.26 12.18 10.06
CA ARG A 393 -16.04 13.13 10.87
C ARG A 393 -17.53 12.77 10.92
N GLU A 394 -18.09 12.29 9.81
CA GLU A 394 -19.52 11.95 9.71
C GLU A 394 -19.89 10.77 10.63
N HIS A 395 -18.93 9.90 10.89
CA HIS A 395 -19.09 8.72 11.75
C HIS A 395 -18.47 8.91 13.14
N ALA A 396 -18.03 10.14 13.47
CA ALA A 396 -17.36 10.48 14.72
C ALA A 396 -16.14 9.60 15.05
N GLN A 397 -15.33 9.27 14.04
CA GLN A 397 -14.14 8.42 14.18
C GLN A 397 -12.86 9.26 14.18
N PHE A 398 -12.09 9.16 15.26
CA PHE A 398 -10.77 9.75 15.42
C PHE A 398 -9.72 8.64 15.61
N ALA A 399 -8.43 8.95 15.48
CA ALA A 399 -7.37 7.96 15.63
C ALA A 399 -7.42 7.26 17.00
N LYS A 400 -7.76 7.98 18.08
CA LYS A 400 -7.94 7.38 19.42
C LYS A 400 -9.01 6.28 19.45
N ASP A 401 -10.03 6.38 18.60
CA ASP A 401 -11.18 5.46 18.60
C ASP A 401 -10.85 4.19 17.82
N LEU A 402 -9.67 4.10 17.21
CA LEU A 402 -9.19 2.91 16.48
C LEU A 402 -8.09 2.15 17.24
N GLU A 403 -7.61 2.69 18.36
CA GLU A 403 -6.60 2.11 19.26
C GLU A 403 -6.94 0.71 19.74
N HIS A 404 -8.20 0.49 20.13
CA HIS A 404 -8.66 -0.82 20.60
C HIS A 404 -8.61 -1.89 19.50
N GLY A 405 -8.73 -1.50 18.23
CA GLY A 405 -8.52 -2.39 17.09
C GLY A 405 -7.08 -2.88 17.03
N SER A 406 -6.15 -1.93 17.02
CA SER A 406 -4.70 -2.17 17.00
C SER A 406 -4.24 -3.03 18.19
N ALA A 407 -4.72 -2.74 19.40
CA ALA A 407 -4.37 -3.51 20.60
C ALA A 407 -4.92 -4.95 20.52
N TYR A 408 -6.13 -5.13 19.97
CA TYR A 408 -6.71 -6.46 19.82
C TYR A 408 -5.98 -7.29 18.77
N ASP A 409 -5.53 -6.71 17.66
CA ASP A 409 -4.71 -7.44 16.66
C ASP A 409 -3.43 -8.01 17.31
N ILE A 410 -2.75 -7.22 18.14
CA ILE A 410 -1.57 -7.64 18.91
C ILE A 410 -1.93 -8.71 19.95
N ALA A 411 -3.10 -8.60 20.58
CA ALA A 411 -3.57 -9.60 21.51
C ALA A 411 -3.87 -10.95 20.84
N VAL A 412 -4.41 -10.93 19.61
CA VAL A 412 -4.60 -12.15 18.81
C VAL A 412 -3.25 -12.75 18.41
N SER A 413 -2.27 -11.95 17.99
CA SER A 413 -0.90 -12.43 17.73
C SER A 413 -0.25 -13.06 18.97
N TYR A 414 -0.43 -12.43 20.14
CA TYR A 414 0.01 -12.99 21.41
C TYR A 414 -0.63 -14.35 21.67
N LEU A 415 -1.96 -14.48 21.54
CA LEU A 415 -2.66 -15.75 21.77
C LEU A 415 -2.24 -16.84 20.79
N LEU A 416 -2.01 -16.51 19.51
CA LEU A 416 -1.48 -17.45 18.52
C LEU A 416 -0.12 -17.99 18.94
N HIS A 417 0.79 -17.16 19.42
CA HIS A 417 2.09 -17.62 19.91
C HIS A 417 2.00 -18.37 21.25
N ALA A 418 1.22 -17.85 22.18
CA ALA A 418 1.08 -18.41 23.52
C ALA A 418 0.48 -19.82 23.48
N PHE A 419 -0.54 -20.06 22.64
CA PHE A 419 -1.19 -21.37 22.56
C PHE A 419 -0.77 -22.23 21.35
N GLY A 420 -0.36 -21.60 20.24
CA GLY A 420 0.07 -22.28 19.01
C GLY A 420 1.59 -22.52 18.91
N GLY A 421 2.38 -21.90 19.79
CA GLY A 421 3.83 -22.06 19.87
C GLY A 421 4.63 -20.94 19.18
N PRO A 422 5.98 -21.02 19.20
CA PRO A 422 6.86 -19.94 18.75
C PRO A 422 6.80 -19.67 17.23
N GLY A 423 6.20 -20.56 16.45
CA GLY A 423 6.22 -20.51 14.98
C GLY A 423 7.54 -21.05 14.41
N THR A 424 7.87 -20.62 13.20
CA THR A 424 9.11 -20.99 12.49
C THR A 424 10.20 -19.94 12.66
N ALA A 425 11.44 -20.32 12.36
CA ALA A 425 12.56 -19.38 12.34
C ALA A 425 12.42 -18.38 11.16
N PRO A 426 12.71 -17.08 11.38
CA PRO A 426 12.64 -16.09 10.32
C PRO A 426 13.72 -16.31 9.26
N SER A 427 13.38 -16.09 7.99
CA SER A 427 14.35 -16.13 6.89
C SER A 427 15.36 -14.98 6.96
N GLU A 428 16.49 -15.10 6.26
CA GLU A 428 17.47 -14.02 6.16
C GLU A 428 16.96 -12.86 5.29
N LYS A 429 17.18 -11.62 5.75
CA LYS A 429 16.58 -10.42 5.14
C LYS A 429 17.06 -10.18 3.71
N SER A 430 18.37 -10.33 3.46
CA SER A 430 18.95 -10.14 2.12
C SER A 430 18.46 -11.22 1.15
N GLU A 431 18.47 -12.49 1.57
CA GLU A 431 17.99 -13.59 0.72
C GLU A 431 16.49 -13.45 0.39
N MET A 432 15.70 -12.99 1.36
CA MET A 432 14.29 -12.70 1.14
C MET A 432 14.10 -11.56 0.14
N ALA A 433 14.87 -10.47 0.26
CA ALA A 433 14.83 -9.35 -0.68
C ALA A 433 15.21 -9.79 -2.10
N GLU A 434 16.22 -10.64 -2.26
CA GLU A 434 16.61 -11.22 -3.55
C GLU A 434 15.51 -12.10 -4.14
N ARG A 435 14.86 -12.97 -3.34
CA ARG A 435 13.72 -13.78 -3.80
C ARG A 435 12.50 -12.97 -4.24
N MET A 436 12.33 -11.77 -3.67
CA MET A 436 11.22 -10.86 -3.99
C MET A 436 11.56 -9.86 -5.09
N ALA A 437 12.81 -9.82 -5.56
CA ALA A 437 13.18 -8.96 -6.67
C ALA A 437 12.56 -9.49 -7.97
N GLY A 438 12.07 -8.58 -8.81
CA GLY A 438 11.46 -8.93 -10.08
C GLY A 438 10.21 -8.11 -10.40
N VAL A 439 9.52 -8.55 -11.45
CA VAL A 439 8.35 -7.86 -12.01
C VAL A 439 7.10 -8.72 -11.83
N TYR A 440 6.08 -8.16 -11.19
CA TYR A 440 4.84 -8.83 -10.83
C TYR A 440 3.66 -8.12 -11.47
N VAL A 441 2.88 -8.85 -12.27
CA VAL A 441 1.74 -8.30 -13.02
C VAL A 441 0.43 -8.81 -12.42
N TYR A 442 -0.45 -7.87 -12.08
CA TYR A 442 -1.79 -8.12 -11.53
C TYR A 442 -2.85 -7.59 -12.51
N PRO A 443 -3.10 -8.30 -13.62
CA PRO A 443 -3.96 -7.80 -14.69
C PRO A 443 -5.41 -7.65 -14.23
N HIS A 444 -5.84 -8.45 -13.26
CA HIS A 444 -7.20 -8.38 -12.76
C HIS A 444 -7.39 -7.27 -11.76
N GLY A 445 -6.39 -6.89 -10.97
CA GLY A 445 -6.41 -5.69 -10.13
C GLY A 445 -6.05 -4.40 -10.87
N GLY A 446 -5.46 -4.51 -12.07
CA GLY A 446 -5.02 -3.38 -12.88
C GLY A 446 -3.74 -2.72 -12.37
N SER A 447 -2.74 -3.52 -11.96
CA SER A 447 -1.46 -3.02 -11.45
C SER A 447 -0.25 -3.86 -11.87
N ILE A 448 0.92 -3.23 -11.88
CA ILE A 448 2.22 -3.87 -12.09
C ILE A 448 3.22 -3.31 -11.08
N VAL A 449 4.08 -4.20 -10.57
CA VAL A 449 5.09 -3.87 -9.55
C VAL A 449 6.46 -4.33 -10.06
N HIS A 450 7.47 -3.50 -9.89
CA HIS A 450 8.88 -3.83 -10.02
C HIS A 450 9.56 -3.63 -8.68
N ARG A 451 10.26 -4.65 -8.20
CA ARG A 451 11.04 -4.62 -6.96
C ARG A 451 12.50 -4.92 -7.25
N THR A 452 13.37 -4.13 -6.64
CA THR A 452 14.77 -4.51 -6.43
C THR A 452 14.93 -4.94 -4.96
N SER A 453 16.17 -5.20 -4.54
CA SER A 453 16.48 -5.41 -3.12
C SER A 453 16.17 -4.22 -2.21
N ASP A 454 16.06 -3.01 -2.77
CA ASP A 454 16.04 -1.74 -2.04
C ASP A 454 15.10 -0.67 -2.61
N THR A 455 14.34 -0.95 -3.68
CA THR A 455 13.31 -0.05 -4.23
C THR A 455 12.01 -0.79 -4.55
N PHE A 456 10.92 -0.02 -4.60
CA PHE A 456 9.59 -0.49 -5.00
C PHE A 456 8.96 0.51 -5.97
N THR A 457 8.70 0.06 -7.19
CA THR A 457 8.10 0.88 -8.24
C THR A 457 6.81 0.22 -8.73
N SER A 458 5.74 0.99 -8.92
CA SER A 458 4.46 0.45 -9.39
C SER A 458 3.71 1.41 -10.29
N PHE A 459 2.86 0.85 -11.16
CA PHE A 459 1.92 1.59 -11.97
C PHE A 459 0.56 0.90 -11.97
N THR A 460 -0.51 1.69 -11.95
CA THR A 460 -1.88 1.20 -11.94
C THR A 460 -2.66 1.84 -13.09
N TRP A 461 -3.52 1.06 -13.76
CA TRP A 461 -4.28 1.51 -14.93
C TRP A 461 -5.80 1.36 -14.78
N ARG A 462 -6.26 0.95 -13.58
CA ARG A 462 -7.68 0.88 -13.23
C ARG A 462 -7.91 1.40 -11.81
N ASN A 463 -9.14 1.79 -11.49
CA ASN A 463 -9.66 2.20 -10.19
C ASN A 463 -9.07 3.49 -9.63
N ASN A 464 -7.76 3.55 -9.45
CA ASN A 464 -6.98 4.75 -9.15
C ASN A 464 -5.71 4.65 -10.01
N VAL A 465 -5.64 5.37 -11.12
CA VAL A 465 -4.53 5.36 -12.09
C VAL A 465 -3.43 6.30 -11.57
N MET A 466 -2.35 5.71 -11.08
CA MET A 466 -1.25 6.40 -10.42
C MET A 466 0.05 5.61 -10.57
N ALA A 467 1.15 6.23 -10.18
CA ALA A 467 2.44 5.57 -10.09
C ALA A 467 3.06 5.77 -8.71
N LEU A 468 3.98 4.87 -8.32
CA LEU A 468 4.82 5.01 -7.14
C LEU A 468 6.26 4.66 -7.52
N SER A 469 7.20 5.40 -6.96
CA SER A 469 8.64 5.14 -7.03
C SER A 469 9.21 5.36 -5.64
N LEU A 470 9.47 4.28 -4.93
CA LEU A 470 9.75 4.31 -3.51
C LEU A 470 11.22 3.95 -3.23
N PRO A 471 11.94 4.75 -2.41
CA PRO A 471 13.28 4.42 -1.95
C PRO A 471 13.24 3.31 -0.88
N GLN A 472 14.40 2.97 -0.32
CA GLN A 472 14.54 1.92 0.70
C GLN A 472 13.66 2.15 1.93
N LYS A 473 13.50 3.41 2.33
CA LYS A 473 12.59 3.83 3.41
C LYS A 473 11.11 3.80 3.02
N SER A 474 10.80 3.51 1.76
CA SER A 474 9.45 3.23 1.25
C SER A 474 8.45 4.34 1.62
N VAL A 475 7.28 3.97 2.17
CA VAL A 475 6.20 4.91 2.54
C VAL A 475 6.54 5.79 3.75
N TRP A 476 7.71 5.63 4.36
CA TRP A 476 8.25 6.59 5.31
C TRP A 476 8.81 7.86 4.65
N ASN A 477 9.09 7.80 3.35
CA ASN A 477 9.49 8.96 2.56
C ASN A 477 8.35 9.42 1.65
N VAL A 478 7.88 8.53 0.77
CA VAL A 478 6.90 8.86 -0.27
C VAL A 478 5.57 8.20 0.00
N THR A 479 4.51 8.98 0.17
CA THR A 479 3.18 8.46 0.46
C THR A 479 2.33 8.27 -0.80
N PRO A 480 1.45 7.25 -0.81
CA PRO A 480 0.60 6.92 -1.96
C PRO A 480 -0.67 7.77 -1.99
N LEU A 481 -0.60 8.89 -2.71
CA LEU A 481 -1.76 9.71 -3.07
C LEU A 481 -2.57 9.04 -4.18
N TYR A 482 -3.88 9.26 -4.22
CA TYR A 482 -4.75 8.70 -5.28
C TYR A 482 -4.43 9.15 -6.71
N ALA A 483 -3.64 10.22 -6.85
CA ALA A 483 -3.23 10.78 -8.12
C ALA A 483 -1.70 10.95 -8.17
N SER A 484 -0.93 10.09 -7.47
CA SER A 484 0.53 10.15 -7.52
C SER A 484 1.01 10.07 -8.96
N PHE A 485 1.91 10.99 -9.32
CA PHE A 485 2.37 11.31 -10.69
C PHE A 485 1.28 11.83 -11.65
N THR A 486 0.17 11.11 -11.83
CA THR A 486 -0.86 11.45 -12.84
C THR A 486 -1.54 12.79 -12.58
N GLY A 487 -1.66 13.18 -11.31
CA GLY A 487 -2.07 14.51 -10.91
C GLY A 487 -3.56 14.81 -10.96
N THR A 488 -3.90 16.01 -10.50
CA THR A 488 -5.25 16.56 -10.47
C THR A 488 -5.43 17.62 -11.55
N VAL A 489 -6.57 17.57 -12.25
CA VAL A 489 -6.95 18.55 -13.27
C VAL A 489 -8.42 18.93 -13.07
N ASP A 490 -8.65 20.14 -12.55
CA ASP A 490 -9.97 20.63 -12.19
C ASP A 490 -10.54 21.48 -13.32
N MET A 491 -11.72 21.10 -13.83
CA MET A 491 -12.35 21.74 -15.00
C MET A 491 -13.42 22.75 -14.57
N GLU A 492 -13.43 23.95 -15.16
CA GLU A 492 -14.53 24.89 -14.93
C GLU A 492 -15.82 24.38 -15.61
N GLY A 493 -16.89 24.23 -14.83
CA GLY A 493 -18.19 23.78 -15.35
C GLY A 493 -18.21 22.31 -15.79
N GLY A 494 -17.38 21.45 -15.18
CA GLY A 494 -17.24 20.04 -15.51
C GLY A 494 -18.59 19.31 -15.68
N SER A 495 -18.74 18.62 -16.81
CA SER A 495 -19.96 17.87 -17.18
C SER A 495 -19.88 16.37 -16.83
N GLY A 496 -18.78 15.95 -16.19
CA GLY A 496 -18.53 14.55 -15.88
C GLY A 496 -19.45 13.99 -14.79
N ARG A 497 -19.66 12.68 -14.80
CA ARG A 497 -20.42 11.98 -13.75
C ARG A 497 -19.62 11.99 -12.46
N GLN A 498 -20.23 12.42 -11.35
CA GLN A 498 -19.61 12.39 -10.02
C GLN A 498 -19.01 11.00 -9.74
N GLY A 499 -17.76 10.99 -9.29
CA GLY A 499 -17.00 9.76 -9.04
C GLY A 499 -16.27 9.18 -10.26
N LEU A 500 -16.53 9.65 -11.48
CA LEU A 500 -15.89 9.19 -12.73
C LEU A 500 -15.26 10.31 -13.57
N THR A 501 -15.16 11.53 -13.04
CA THR A 501 -14.70 12.72 -13.79
C THR A 501 -13.21 12.69 -14.16
N ASN A 502 -12.43 11.77 -13.58
CA ASN A 502 -10.98 11.71 -13.69
C ASN A 502 -10.27 13.04 -13.31
N GLU A 503 -10.93 13.95 -12.56
CA GLU A 503 -10.35 15.25 -12.22
C GLU A 503 -9.38 15.14 -11.03
N HIS A 504 -9.87 14.62 -9.90
CA HIS A 504 -9.06 14.48 -8.66
C HIS A 504 -8.55 13.05 -8.41
N ILE A 505 -9.30 12.06 -8.89
CA ILE A 505 -8.97 10.64 -8.79
C ILE A 505 -9.23 10.05 -10.17
N VAL A 506 -8.21 9.46 -10.78
CA VAL A 506 -8.32 8.89 -12.11
C VAL A 506 -8.83 7.47 -12.01
N ARG A 507 -10.08 7.22 -12.42
CA ARG A 507 -10.76 5.93 -12.25
C ARG A 507 -10.55 4.96 -13.40
N TYR A 508 -10.38 5.49 -14.61
CA TYR A 508 -10.25 4.68 -15.82
C TYR A 508 -9.38 5.38 -16.87
N VAL A 509 -8.94 4.59 -17.84
CA VAL A 509 -8.20 5.01 -19.03
C VAL A 509 -8.98 4.58 -20.27
N GLU A 510 -8.80 5.28 -21.39
CA GLU A 510 -9.40 4.88 -22.67
C GLU A 510 -8.58 3.82 -23.40
N GLN A 511 -7.27 3.85 -23.19
CA GLN A 511 -6.30 3.00 -23.87
C GLN A 511 -5.15 2.72 -22.92
N GLU A 512 -4.71 1.47 -22.89
CA GLU A 512 -3.56 1.03 -22.10
C GLU A 512 -2.69 0.03 -22.86
N ARG A 513 -1.39 0.03 -22.56
CA ARG A 513 -0.47 -1.03 -22.91
C ARG A 513 0.56 -1.18 -21.79
N ILE A 514 0.63 -2.38 -21.22
CA ILE A 514 1.57 -2.73 -20.15
C ILE A 514 2.54 -3.78 -20.70
N THR A 515 3.83 -3.50 -20.63
CA THR A 515 4.89 -4.35 -21.16
C THR A 515 5.87 -4.70 -20.04
N PRO A 516 5.81 -5.91 -19.47
CA PRO A 516 6.81 -6.34 -18.50
C PRO A 516 8.13 -6.66 -19.21
N TYR A 517 9.24 -6.35 -18.55
CA TYR A 517 10.60 -6.76 -18.89
C TYR A 517 11.17 -7.61 -17.74
N GLU A 518 12.36 -8.18 -17.91
CA GLU A 518 13.01 -8.96 -16.84
C GLU A 518 13.36 -8.10 -15.62
N GLN A 519 13.86 -6.87 -15.86
CA GLN A 519 14.34 -5.94 -14.82
C GLN A 519 13.63 -4.58 -14.93
N GLY A 520 12.31 -4.61 -15.04
CA GLY A 520 11.50 -3.39 -15.12
C GLY A 520 10.25 -3.58 -15.96
N PHE A 521 9.55 -2.49 -16.24
CA PHE A 521 8.36 -2.51 -17.09
C PHE A 521 8.13 -1.16 -17.76
N GLY A 522 7.33 -1.16 -18.82
CA GLY A 522 6.80 0.06 -19.43
C GLY A 522 5.28 0.04 -19.46
N ALA A 523 4.66 1.15 -19.11
CA ALA A 523 3.22 1.38 -19.18
C ALA A 523 2.95 2.61 -20.03
N VAL A 524 1.96 2.53 -20.91
CA VAL A 524 1.45 3.67 -21.68
C VAL A 524 -0.07 3.70 -21.56
N VAL A 525 -0.63 4.82 -21.11
CA VAL A 525 -2.07 5.01 -20.98
C VAL A 525 -2.55 6.34 -21.54
N THR A 526 -3.82 6.44 -21.88
CA THR A 526 -4.48 7.71 -22.21
C THR A 526 -5.64 7.94 -21.24
N ILE A 527 -5.57 9.04 -20.50
CA ILE A 527 -6.55 9.44 -19.50
C ILE A 527 -7.42 10.58 -20.07
N PRO A 528 -8.74 10.38 -20.24
CA PRO A 528 -9.65 11.48 -20.51
C PRO A 528 -9.84 12.31 -19.23
N ARG A 529 -9.69 13.63 -19.33
CA ARG A 529 -9.98 14.59 -18.26
C ARG A 529 -11.24 15.39 -18.61
N GLY A 530 -12.06 15.69 -17.61
CA GLY A 530 -13.38 16.31 -17.81
C GLY A 530 -14.34 15.36 -18.53
N GLY A 531 -15.02 15.86 -19.57
CA GLY A 531 -15.79 15.08 -20.54
C GLY A 531 -14.97 14.65 -21.77
N GLY A 532 -13.63 14.66 -21.68
CA GLY A 532 -12.71 14.36 -22.79
C GLY A 532 -12.23 15.59 -23.55
N GLU A 533 -12.41 16.79 -23.01
CA GLU A 533 -11.88 18.04 -23.56
C GLU A 533 -10.34 18.07 -23.53
N LEU A 534 -9.75 17.36 -22.57
CA LEU A 534 -8.32 17.24 -22.39
C LEU A 534 -7.92 15.77 -22.26
N MET A 535 -7.04 15.30 -23.15
CA MET A 535 -6.46 13.96 -23.09
C MET A 535 -5.06 14.06 -22.52
N GLN A 536 -4.78 13.26 -21.49
CA GLN A 536 -3.43 13.11 -20.93
C GLN A 536 -2.88 11.75 -21.36
N ASP A 537 -1.94 11.76 -22.30
CA ASP A 537 -1.16 10.59 -22.65
C ASP A 537 -0.02 10.46 -21.64
N VAL A 538 0.08 9.31 -20.97
CA VAL A 538 1.06 9.03 -19.93
C VAL A 538 1.90 7.84 -20.33
N ALA A 539 3.21 7.93 -20.12
CA ALA A 539 4.12 6.80 -20.11
C ALA A 539 4.82 6.71 -18.75
N PHE A 540 4.96 5.50 -18.22
CA PHE A 540 5.71 5.23 -16.99
C PHE A 540 6.61 4.03 -17.18
N VAL A 541 7.90 4.20 -16.93
CA VAL A 541 8.93 3.18 -17.13
C VAL A 541 9.65 2.92 -15.81
N ALA A 542 9.60 1.69 -15.31
CA ALA A 542 10.45 1.23 -14.22
C ALA A 542 11.77 0.70 -14.79
N LEU A 543 12.89 1.14 -14.21
CA LEU A 543 14.24 0.90 -14.72
C LEU A 543 14.98 -0.18 -13.90
N PRO A 544 16.00 -0.84 -14.49
CA PRO A 544 16.79 -1.89 -13.81
C PRO A 544 17.55 -1.39 -12.57
N ASP A 545 17.94 -0.12 -12.55
CA ASP A 545 18.65 0.51 -11.44
C ASP A 545 17.74 0.87 -10.25
N GLY A 546 16.48 0.46 -10.30
CA GLY A 546 15.45 0.77 -9.31
C GLY A 546 14.78 2.13 -9.52
N GLY A 547 15.25 2.95 -10.46
CA GLY A 547 14.67 4.23 -10.84
C GLY A 547 13.40 4.10 -11.68
N SER A 548 12.83 5.24 -12.04
CA SER A 548 11.68 5.28 -12.95
C SER A 548 11.58 6.57 -13.73
N VAL A 549 10.93 6.55 -14.88
CA VAL A 549 10.62 7.73 -15.69
C VAL A 549 9.11 7.83 -15.90
N TYR A 550 8.53 8.94 -15.46
CA TYR A 550 7.19 9.36 -15.80
C TYR A 550 7.26 10.40 -16.90
N ALA A 551 6.50 10.21 -17.97
CA ALA A 551 6.35 11.18 -19.03
C ALA A 551 4.87 11.40 -19.31
N GLU A 552 4.50 12.65 -19.56
CA GLU A 552 3.14 12.99 -19.93
C GLU A 552 3.10 13.99 -21.06
N ARG A 553 2.00 13.94 -21.80
CA ARG A 553 1.67 14.90 -22.85
C ARG A 553 0.17 15.15 -22.84
N PHE A 554 -0.20 16.42 -23.02
CA PHE A 554 -1.59 16.82 -23.06
C PHE A 554 -2.03 17.20 -24.48
N ARG A 555 -3.22 16.72 -24.87
CA ARG A 555 -3.91 17.07 -26.10
C ARG A 555 -5.25 17.68 -25.74
N VAL A 556 -5.41 18.96 -26.03
CA VAL A 556 -6.70 19.65 -25.95
C VAL A 556 -7.50 19.25 -27.18
N THR A 557 -8.71 18.72 -27.00
CA THR A 557 -9.58 18.26 -28.08
C THR A 557 -10.65 19.28 -28.42
N LYS A 558 -11.03 20.12 -27.45
CA LYS A 558 -12.08 21.15 -27.54
C LYS A 558 -11.73 22.32 -26.63
N ALA A 559 -12.36 23.46 -26.86
CA ALA A 559 -12.19 24.61 -25.97
C ALA A 559 -12.57 24.25 -24.52
N CYS A 560 -11.73 24.63 -23.57
CA CYS A 560 -11.94 24.34 -22.15
C CYS A 560 -11.18 25.33 -21.26
N ARG A 561 -11.62 25.41 -20.00
CA ARG A 561 -10.95 26.19 -18.96
C ARG A 561 -10.62 25.31 -17.76
N LEU A 562 -9.38 25.39 -17.32
CA LEU A 562 -8.83 24.64 -16.19
C LEU A 562 -8.63 25.60 -15.02
N GLN A 563 -9.15 25.24 -13.84
CA GLN A 563 -9.01 26.03 -12.63
C GLN A 563 -7.76 25.65 -11.84
N ASN A 564 -7.35 24.39 -11.94
CA ASN A 564 -6.19 23.88 -11.23
C ASN A 564 -5.62 22.69 -11.99
N TRP A 565 -4.33 22.76 -12.28
CA TRP A 565 -3.65 21.76 -13.08
C TRP A 565 -2.29 21.45 -12.49
N ARG A 566 -2.21 20.31 -11.81
CA ARG A 566 -1.03 19.89 -11.04
C ARG A 566 -0.76 18.42 -11.28
N THR A 567 0.36 18.10 -11.91
CA THR A 567 0.83 16.73 -12.14
C THR A 567 2.21 16.53 -11.55
N GLY A 568 2.72 15.30 -11.63
CA GLY A 568 3.91 14.91 -10.88
C GLY A 568 3.68 15.03 -9.37
N LEU A 569 2.48 14.69 -8.88
CA LEU A 569 2.16 14.75 -7.46
C LEU A 569 2.89 13.65 -6.69
N ILE A 570 3.63 14.03 -5.67
CA ILE A 570 4.34 13.13 -4.76
C ILE A 570 3.86 13.47 -3.34
N GLY A 571 3.32 12.49 -2.63
CA GLY A 571 3.05 12.66 -1.20
C GLY A 571 4.33 12.49 -0.40
N ILE A 572 4.56 13.31 0.61
CA ILE A 572 5.78 13.30 1.43
C ILE A 572 5.37 13.12 2.89
N ARG A 573 5.78 12.00 3.50
CA ARG A 573 5.46 11.73 4.91
C ARG A 573 6.36 12.56 5.80
N ASN A 574 5.83 13.33 6.74
CA ASN A 574 6.59 14.28 7.57
C ASN A 574 6.22 14.14 9.06
N GLU A 575 6.18 12.91 9.56
CA GLU A 575 5.83 12.64 10.96
C GLU A 575 7.04 12.72 11.88
N ARG A 576 6.77 12.85 13.20
CA ARG A 576 7.79 12.85 14.25
C ARG A 576 7.57 11.72 15.24
N TYR A 577 8.51 10.78 15.31
CA TYR A 577 8.54 9.75 16.35
C TYR A 577 9.93 9.70 16.99
N GLU A 578 10.00 9.93 18.30
CA GLU A 578 11.28 10.05 19.03
C GLU A 578 12.17 8.80 18.92
N LYS A 579 11.56 7.61 18.83
CA LYS A 579 12.29 6.34 18.71
C LYS A 579 12.50 5.88 17.26
N LEU A 580 12.17 6.73 16.28
CA LEU A 580 12.40 6.51 14.84
C LEU A 580 12.96 7.78 14.16
N PRO A 581 14.01 8.43 14.69
CA PRO A 581 14.52 9.69 14.14
C PRO A 581 15.03 9.56 12.70
N GLU A 582 15.38 8.35 12.26
CA GLU A 582 15.85 8.06 10.90
C GLU A 582 14.74 7.91 9.85
N LEU A 583 13.50 7.62 10.27
CA LEU A 583 12.32 7.48 9.39
C LEU A 583 11.35 8.65 9.55
N ALA A 584 11.18 9.14 10.77
CA ALA A 584 10.19 10.14 11.15
C ALA A 584 10.85 11.24 12.01
N PRO A 585 11.75 12.07 11.44
CA PRO A 585 12.42 13.15 12.15
C PRO A 585 11.52 14.36 12.47
N GLY A 586 10.30 14.43 11.91
CA GLY A 586 9.40 15.59 12.05
C GLY A 586 9.76 16.78 11.16
N ARG A 587 10.62 16.57 10.16
CA ARG A 587 11.01 17.59 9.18
C ARG A 587 11.44 16.96 7.87
N ARG A 588 11.39 17.75 6.79
CA ARG A 588 11.85 17.39 5.45
C ARG A 588 12.68 18.51 4.85
N THR A 589 13.81 18.17 4.25
CA THR A 589 14.69 19.11 3.56
C THR A 589 14.66 18.85 2.06
N LEU A 590 14.38 19.90 1.29
CA LEU A 590 14.39 19.89 -0.16
C LEU A 590 15.65 20.57 -0.68
N TYR A 591 16.32 19.93 -1.64
CA TYR A 591 17.55 20.42 -2.26
C TYR A 591 17.29 20.71 -3.74
N THR A 592 17.70 21.88 -4.19
CA THR A 592 17.54 22.39 -5.56
C THR A 592 18.87 22.96 -6.07
N PRO A 593 18.99 23.33 -7.37
CA PRO A 593 20.15 24.07 -7.87
C PRO A 593 20.43 25.38 -7.11
N ASP A 594 19.39 26.00 -6.56
CA ASP A 594 19.46 27.33 -5.93
C ASP A 594 19.76 27.26 -4.42
N GLY A 595 19.65 26.07 -3.80
CA GLY A 595 19.91 25.86 -2.37
C GLY A 595 19.04 24.76 -1.75
N GLU A 596 19.03 24.74 -0.42
CA GLU A 596 18.22 23.82 0.38
C GLU A 596 17.24 24.56 1.30
N GLU A 597 16.08 23.95 1.58
CA GLU A 597 15.06 24.48 2.50
C GLU A 597 14.43 23.37 3.32
N THR A 598 14.17 23.63 4.61
CA THR A 598 13.62 22.63 5.55
C THR A 598 12.22 23.01 6.01
N PHE A 599 11.32 22.02 6.04
CA PHE A 599 9.92 22.13 6.38
C PHE A 599 9.58 21.24 7.57
N GLU A 600 9.04 21.82 8.63
CA GLU A 600 8.61 21.10 9.83
C GLU A 600 7.26 20.40 9.59
N GLY A 601 7.14 19.19 10.11
CA GLY A 601 5.95 18.37 10.00
C GLY A 601 5.17 18.32 11.31
N PHE A 602 3.92 18.77 11.27
CA PHE A 602 3.02 18.71 12.42
C PHE A 602 1.55 18.85 12.01
N TYR A 603 0.66 18.39 12.89
CA TYR A 603 -0.77 18.63 12.77
C TYR A 603 -1.10 20.04 13.27
N GLY A 604 -1.61 20.91 12.38
CA GLY A 604 -1.63 22.35 12.56
C GLY A 604 -2.53 22.91 13.66
N ARG A 605 -3.53 22.14 14.12
CA ARG A 605 -4.52 22.59 15.14
C ARG A 605 -5.11 23.98 14.85
N GLY A 606 -5.41 24.24 13.57
CA GLY A 606 -5.93 25.54 13.09
C GLY A 606 -4.91 26.39 12.34
N GLU A 607 -3.63 26.03 12.33
CA GLU A 607 -2.67 26.62 11.40
C GLU A 607 -2.98 26.22 9.95
N PRO A 608 -2.94 27.18 9.00
CA PRO A 608 -3.17 26.91 7.59
C PRO A 608 -1.94 26.24 6.95
N ASP A 609 -2.17 25.53 5.83
CA ASP A 609 -1.09 24.99 5.01
C ASP A 609 -0.16 26.10 4.51
N ARG A 610 1.14 25.78 4.41
CA ARG A 610 2.18 26.68 3.90
C ARG A 610 2.61 26.24 2.51
N ILE A 611 2.73 27.18 1.58
CA ILE A 611 3.04 26.90 0.18
C ILE A 611 4.36 27.57 -0.18
N HIS A 612 5.30 26.79 -0.70
CA HIS A 612 6.56 27.27 -1.26
C HIS A 612 6.64 26.94 -2.76
N SER A 613 7.13 27.88 -3.58
CA SER A 613 7.31 27.70 -5.03
C SER A 613 8.79 27.78 -5.40
N PHE A 614 9.33 26.74 -6.02
CA PHE A 614 10.74 26.64 -6.39
C PHE A 614 11.03 27.09 -7.83
N GLY A 615 10.06 27.69 -8.53
CA GLY A 615 10.21 28.01 -9.94
C GLY A 615 10.35 26.75 -10.78
N ARG A 616 11.30 26.72 -11.72
CA ARG A 616 11.53 25.59 -12.65
C ARG A 616 12.95 25.02 -12.47
N PRO A 617 13.24 24.37 -11.33
CA PRO A 617 14.55 23.80 -11.09
C PRO A 617 14.77 22.61 -12.03
N ALA A 618 16.03 22.36 -12.43
CA ALA A 618 16.38 21.20 -13.24
C ALA A 618 16.22 19.87 -12.47
N TYR A 619 16.37 19.93 -11.14
CA TYR A 619 16.14 18.79 -10.26
C TYR A 619 15.64 19.26 -8.88
N ILE A 620 15.05 18.33 -8.15
CA ILE A 620 14.79 18.48 -6.71
C ILE A 620 15.10 17.15 -6.00
N ASN A 621 15.66 17.20 -4.80
CA ASN A 621 15.92 16.02 -3.97
C ASN A 621 15.28 16.20 -2.59
N VAL A 622 14.76 15.13 -2.02
CA VAL A 622 14.16 15.09 -0.68
C VAL A 622 15.08 14.30 0.25
N ASP A 623 15.54 14.93 1.34
CA ASP A 623 16.30 14.33 2.45
C ASP A 623 17.59 13.57 2.07
N HIS A 624 18.16 13.78 0.88
CA HIS A 624 19.20 12.90 0.32
C HIS A 624 18.75 11.45 0.07
N GLU A 625 17.45 11.21 0.00
CA GLU A 625 16.86 9.88 -0.11
C GLU A 625 16.25 9.62 -1.49
N ILE A 626 15.69 10.64 -2.14
CA ILE A 626 15.10 10.51 -3.48
C ILE A 626 15.22 11.80 -4.28
N GLY A 627 15.77 11.68 -5.48
CA GLY A 627 15.90 12.76 -6.46
C GLY A 627 14.82 12.71 -7.54
N TYR A 628 14.51 13.86 -8.12
CA TYR A 628 13.64 14.00 -9.28
C TYR A 628 14.31 14.93 -10.30
N LEU A 629 14.57 14.43 -11.52
CA LEU A 629 15.02 15.24 -12.65
C LEU A 629 13.81 15.73 -13.44
N LEU A 630 13.82 16.99 -13.85
CA LEU A 630 12.65 17.65 -14.42
C LEU A 630 12.95 18.21 -15.82
N PHE A 631 12.18 17.77 -16.81
CA PHE A 631 12.24 18.27 -18.18
C PHE A 631 10.85 18.73 -18.61
N GLY A 632 10.75 19.97 -19.10
CA GLY A 632 9.45 20.53 -19.54
C GLY A 632 8.45 20.78 -18.40
N SER A 633 8.90 20.82 -17.14
CA SER A 633 8.05 21.21 -16.01
C SER A 633 7.71 22.70 -16.07
N SER A 634 6.46 23.03 -15.74
CA SER A 634 5.97 24.41 -15.67
C SER A 634 6.25 25.08 -14.33
N GLY A 635 6.57 24.30 -13.30
CA GLY A 635 6.94 24.79 -11.98
C GLY A 635 6.92 23.68 -10.94
N VAL A 636 7.66 23.88 -9.84
CA VAL A 636 7.65 23.00 -8.67
C VAL A 636 7.06 23.75 -7.48
N ARG A 637 6.13 23.10 -6.77
CA ARG A 637 5.49 23.62 -5.55
C ARG A 637 5.58 22.58 -4.44
N TYR A 638 5.93 23.01 -3.23
CA TYR A 638 5.77 22.23 -2.01
C TYR A 638 4.64 22.79 -1.16
N VAL A 639 3.72 21.92 -0.76
CA VAL A 639 2.62 22.22 0.15
C VAL A 639 2.94 21.53 1.48
N ASN A 640 3.46 22.29 2.43
CA ASN A 640 3.65 21.85 3.80
C ASN A 640 2.30 21.93 4.52
N ARG A 641 1.70 20.75 4.74
CA ARG A 641 0.33 20.61 5.18
C ARG A 641 0.24 20.63 6.70
N HIS A 642 -0.72 21.41 7.17
CA HIS A 642 -1.08 21.56 8.57
C HIS A 642 -2.59 21.35 8.78
N VAL A 643 -3.37 21.34 7.68
CA VAL A 643 -4.81 21.08 7.68
C VAL A 643 -5.12 19.74 7.03
N TYR A 644 -5.74 18.87 7.83
CA TYR A 644 -6.10 17.51 7.42
C TYR A 644 -7.60 17.26 7.66
N PRO A 645 -8.45 17.47 6.64
CA PRO A 645 -9.88 17.15 6.74
C PRO A 645 -10.13 15.67 7.05
N LYS A 646 -9.26 14.82 6.51
CA LYS A 646 -9.09 13.41 6.84
C LYS A 646 -7.61 13.18 7.14
N TRP A 647 -7.30 12.80 8.37
CA TRP A 647 -5.96 12.49 8.83
C TRP A 647 -5.60 11.07 8.40
N LYS A 648 -4.42 10.92 7.78
CA LYS A 648 -3.80 9.62 7.49
C LYS A 648 -2.39 9.51 8.11
N GLY A 649 -1.95 10.57 8.75
CA GLY A 649 -0.57 10.88 9.06
C GLY A 649 -0.25 12.33 8.66
N VAL A 650 0.91 12.83 9.09
CA VAL A 650 1.43 14.12 8.61
C VAL A 650 1.99 13.91 7.21
N GLU A 651 1.25 14.39 6.20
CA GLU A 651 1.48 14.17 4.77
C GLU A 651 1.51 15.52 4.05
N ASP A 652 2.71 15.93 3.64
CA ASP A 652 2.96 17.06 2.75
C ASP A 652 2.78 16.64 1.28
N ILE A 653 2.73 17.62 0.37
CA ILE A 653 2.59 17.36 -1.07
C ILE A 653 3.67 18.11 -1.85
N LEU A 654 4.48 17.37 -2.61
CA LEU A 654 5.38 17.92 -3.61
C LEU A 654 4.73 17.81 -4.99
N VAL A 655 4.56 18.93 -5.67
CA VAL A 655 4.05 19.04 -7.04
C VAL A 655 5.22 19.30 -7.97
N LEU A 656 5.55 18.34 -8.83
CA LEU A 656 6.69 18.44 -9.75
C LEU A 656 6.36 19.15 -11.07
N ASN A 657 5.08 19.32 -11.39
CA ASN A 657 4.61 20.09 -12.55
C ASN A 657 3.33 20.89 -12.20
N ASP A 658 3.54 22.12 -11.74
CA ASP A 658 2.47 23.06 -11.42
C ASP A 658 2.20 23.98 -12.62
N ARG A 659 1.06 23.78 -13.29
CA ARG A 659 0.62 24.58 -14.44
C ARG A 659 -0.39 25.66 -14.06
N GLY A 660 -1.03 25.54 -12.89
CA GLY A 660 -2.01 26.52 -12.41
C GLY A 660 -3.29 26.53 -13.24
N GLU A 661 -3.76 27.72 -13.60
CA GLU A 661 -4.94 27.94 -14.44
C GLU A 661 -4.58 27.97 -15.93
N ALA A 662 -5.49 27.52 -16.79
CA ALA A 662 -5.31 27.60 -18.24
C ALA A 662 -6.63 27.79 -18.98
N LEU A 663 -6.57 28.47 -20.12
CA LEU A 663 -7.68 28.64 -21.06
C LEU A 663 -7.21 28.20 -22.46
N PHE A 664 -8.02 27.37 -23.10
CA PHE A 664 -7.80 26.95 -24.48
C PHE A 664 -9.04 27.26 -25.32
N ASP A 665 -8.84 27.95 -26.45
CA ASP A 665 -9.92 28.32 -27.37
C ASP A 665 -10.23 27.23 -28.41
N GLY A 666 -9.43 26.16 -28.45
CA GLY A 666 -9.58 25.08 -29.42
C GLY A 666 -8.51 23.99 -29.30
N PRO A 667 -8.46 23.04 -30.25
CA PRO A 667 -7.54 21.92 -30.20
C PRO A 667 -6.07 22.35 -30.18
N ALA A 668 -5.28 21.73 -29.30
CA ALA A 668 -3.86 22.01 -29.14
C ALA A 668 -3.13 20.76 -28.66
N VAL A 669 -1.84 20.64 -29.00
CA VAL A 669 -0.94 19.63 -28.43
C VAL A 669 0.17 20.37 -27.72
N LEU A 670 0.40 20.01 -26.45
CA LEU A 670 1.38 20.68 -25.61
C LEU A 670 2.69 19.90 -25.59
N GLU A 671 3.78 20.61 -25.32
CA GLU A 671 5.08 20.00 -25.08
C GLU A 671 5.02 19.04 -23.88
N PRO A 672 5.72 17.90 -23.96
CA PRO A 672 5.69 16.90 -22.92
C PRO A 672 6.41 17.38 -21.66
N THR A 673 5.99 16.83 -20.53
CA THR A 673 6.72 16.94 -19.26
C THR A 673 7.29 15.55 -18.93
N VAL A 674 8.57 15.48 -18.56
CA VAL A 674 9.25 14.24 -18.18
C VAL A 674 9.87 14.40 -16.80
N ILE A 675 9.67 13.41 -15.95
CA ILE A 675 10.14 13.33 -14.58
C ILE A 675 10.89 12.01 -14.42
N ALA A 676 12.19 12.05 -14.11
CA ALA A 676 12.93 10.85 -13.73
C ALA A 676 13.10 10.81 -12.21
N ALA A 677 12.51 9.81 -11.56
CA ALA A 677 12.66 9.58 -10.12
C ALA A 677 13.87 8.67 -9.86
N LEU A 678 14.70 9.10 -8.90
CA LEU A 678 15.99 8.53 -8.54
C LEU A 678 15.97 8.14 -7.05
N PRO A 679 15.33 7.02 -6.68
CA PRO A 679 15.34 6.53 -5.31
C PRO A 679 16.77 6.18 -4.86
N ASN A 680 17.03 6.31 -3.56
CA ASN A 680 18.31 5.99 -2.93
C ASN A 680 19.48 6.82 -3.52
N ARG A 681 19.20 8.09 -3.84
CA ARG A 681 20.20 9.05 -4.34
C ARG A 681 20.25 10.30 -3.50
N THR A 682 21.46 10.72 -3.16
CA THR A 682 21.71 11.98 -2.45
C THR A 682 21.44 13.18 -3.35
N ALA A 683 21.31 14.38 -2.76
CA ALA A 683 21.25 15.63 -3.52
C ALA A 683 22.44 15.80 -4.49
N GLU A 684 23.66 15.43 -4.10
CA GLU A 684 24.84 15.50 -4.97
C GLU A 684 24.77 14.52 -6.14
N GLN A 685 24.34 13.27 -5.88
CA GLN A 685 24.12 12.28 -6.94
C GLN A 685 22.99 12.69 -7.87
N THR A 686 21.93 13.30 -7.35
CA THR A 686 20.81 13.85 -8.14
C THR A 686 21.30 14.98 -9.04
N LYS A 687 22.13 15.88 -8.52
CA LYS A 687 22.78 16.95 -9.29
C LYS A 687 23.68 16.39 -10.39
N HIS A 688 24.47 15.37 -10.08
CA HIS A 688 25.33 14.70 -11.05
C HIS A 688 24.50 14.05 -12.17
N ALA A 689 23.46 13.28 -11.81
CA ALA A 689 22.54 12.68 -12.77
C ALA A 689 21.83 13.73 -13.63
N SER A 690 21.47 14.89 -13.08
CA SER A 690 20.90 16.02 -13.83
C SER A 690 21.85 16.56 -14.90
N GLY A 691 23.18 16.50 -14.68
CA GLY A 691 24.18 16.90 -15.67
C GLY A 691 24.41 15.86 -16.77
N ASN A 692 24.17 14.58 -16.46
CA ASN A 692 24.41 13.43 -17.34
C ASN A 692 23.11 12.85 -17.93
N SER A 693 22.01 13.59 -17.85
CA SER A 693 20.72 13.19 -18.42
C SER A 693 20.25 14.24 -19.41
N CYS A 694 19.72 13.80 -20.54
CA CYS A 694 19.30 14.69 -21.61
C CYS A 694 18.02 14.19 -22.27
N LEU A 695 17.03 15.08 -22.40
CA LEU A 695 15.87 14.84 -23.24
C LEU A 695 16.25 15.11 -24.69
N TRP A 696 16.15 14.11 -25.56
CA TRP A 696 16.52 14.23 -26.96
C TRP A 696 15.35 14.86 -27.75
N HIS A 697 15.70 15.65 -28.75
CA HIS A 697 14.73 16.21 -29.68
C HIS A 697 14.23 15.12 -30.64
N THR A 698 12.94 14.87 -30.66
CA THR A 698 12.33 13.87 -31.55
C THR A 698 11.72 14.57 -32.77
N ASN A 699 11.86 13.97 -33.95
CA ASN A 699 11.12 14.41 -35.14
C ASN A 699 9.64 14.00 -35.09
N GLU A 700 9.31 13.09 -34.19
CA GLU A 700 8.00 12.48 -34.01
C GLU A 700 7.33 13.02 -32.75
N ARG A 701 6.31 13.88 -32.93
CA ARG A 701 5.57 14.49 -31.81
C ARG A 701 4.92 13.49 -30.85
N ASN A 702 4.77 12.23 -31.27
CA ASN A 702 4.23 11.12 -30.49
C ASN A 702 5.30 10.30 -29.77
N ALA A 703 6.55 10.76 -29.74
CA ALA A 703 7.66 10.04 -29.14
C ALA A 703 8.45 10.92 -28.17
N ILE A 704 8.95 10.28 -27.12
CA ILE A 704 9.85 10.84 -26.13
C ILE A 704 11.07 9.93 -26.06
N VAL A 705 12.26 10.53 -26.02
CA VAL A 705 13.53 9.82 -25.84
C VAL A 705 14.34 10.56 -24.77
N LEU A 706 14.64 9.89 -23.67
CA LEU A 706 15.42 10.40 -22.56
C LEU A 706 16.66 9.52 -22.40
N GLU A 707 17.84 10.14 -22.47
CA GLU A 707 19.07 9.51 -22.01
C GLU A 707 19.27 9.81 -20.54
N LYS A 708 19.57 8.77 -19.77
CA LYS A 708 19.92 8.83 -18.36
C LYS A 708 21.09 7.88 -18.15
N GLU A 709 22.29 8.43 -18.00
CA GLU A 709 23.52 7.64 -17.83
C GLU A 709 23.68 6.64 -19.01
N ASP A 710 23.77 5.34 -18.73
CA ASP A 710 23.89 4.28 -19.74
C ASP A 710 22.54 3.78 -20.28
N LEU A 711 21.42 4.36 -19.84
CA LEU A 711 20.07 3.99 -20.27
C LEU A 711 19.52 4.98 -21.30
N LEU A 712 18.88 4.43 -22.33
CA LEU A 712 18.02 5.18 -23.25
C LEU A 712 16.56 4.78 -23.03
N VAL A 713 15.79 5.68 -22.44
CA VAL A 713 14.36 5.50 -22.17
C VAL A 713 13.56 6.05 -23.33
N TYR A 714 12.56 5.30 -23.80
CA TYR A 714 11.67 5.73 -24.87
C TYR A 714 10.20 5.59 -24.46
N ALA A 715 9.37 6.43 -25.06
CA ALA A 715 7.91 6.27 -25.05
C ALA A 715 7.34 6.64 -26.42
N SER A 716 6.37 5.86 -26.88
CA SER A 716 5.57 6.11 -28.08
C SER A 716 4.09 6.10 -27.72
N TYR A 717 3.36 7.10 -28.19
CA TYR A 717 1.91 7.23 -28.04
C TYR A 717 1.17 6.91 -29.35
N LYS A 718 1.88 6.42 -30.38
CA LYS A 718 1.30 6.15 -31.69
C LYS A 718 0.62 4.77 -31.72
N GLU A 719 -0.53 4.70 -32.39
CA GLU A 719 -1.32 3.46 -32.54
C GLU A 719 -0.68 2.42 -33.48
N THR A 720 0.35 2.80 -34.22
CA THR A 720 1.07 1.92 -35.13
C THR A 720 2.52 1.79 -34.71
N GLU A 721 3.14 0.68 -35.07
CA GLU A 721 4.59 0.56 -35.01
C GLU A 721 5.25 1.72 -35.76
N MET A 722 6.38 2.18 -35.24
CA MET A 722 7.11 3.28 -35.83
C MET A 722 8.60 3.19 -35.54
N GLN A 723 9.38 3.76 -36.44
CA GLN A 723 10.74 4.14 -36.15
C GLN A 723 10.72 5.47 -35.39
N ILE A 724 11.26 5.52 -34.18
CA ILE A 724 11.57 6.78 -33.52
C ILE A 724 12.93 7.24 -34.06
N ALA A 725 13.07 8.52 -34.36
CA ALA A 725 14.36 9.16 -34.54
C ALA A 725 14.47 10.35 -33.57
N ALA A 726 15.59 10.42 -32.87
CA ALA A 726 15.84 11.46 -31.90
C ALA A 726 17.28 11.95 -32.02
N GLU A 727 17.53 13.20 -31.65
CA GLU A 727 18.84 13.83 -31.70
C GLU A 727 19.14 14.66 -30.45
N LYS A 728 20.42 14.68 -30.07
CA LYS A 728 20.97 15.58 -29.05
C LYS A 728 22.27 16.20 -29.55
N ARG A 729 22.68 17.29 -28.89
CA ARG A 729 24.04 17.83 -29.06
C ARG A 729 25.04 17.00 -28.25
N LEU A 730 26.24 16.87 -28.79
CA LEU A 730 27.36 16.22 -28.12
C LEU A 730 27.87 17.10 -26.98
N SER A 731 27.86 16.55 -25.76
CA SER A 731 28.41 17.17 -24.55
C SER A 731 29.72 16.55 -24.10
N ASP A 732 29.97 15.29 -24.45
CA ASP A 732 31.06 14.47 -23.92
C ASP A 732 31.76 13.66 -25.02
N SER A 733 33.01 13.29 -24.78
CA SER A 733 33.82 12.45 -25.69
C SER A 733 33.45 10.96 -25.64
N ALA A 734 32.91 10.50 -24.50
CA ALA A 734 32.42 9.16 -24.32
C ALA A 734 30.94 9.09 -24.72
N ILE A 735 30.62 8.32 -25.75
CA ILE A 735 29.30 8.24 -26.36
C ILE A 735 28.71 6.84 -26.17
N HIS A 736 27.63 6.73 -25.42
CA HIS A 736 26.88 5.49 -25.31
C HIS A 736 26.19 5.16 -26.65
N LEU A 737 26.23 3.88 -27.02
CA LEU A 737 25.56 3.34 -28.21
C LEU A 737 24.52 2.31 -27.76
N TRP A 738 23.29 2.49 -28.22
CA TRP A 738 22.17 1.59 -27.90
C TRP A 738 21.79 0.77 -29.12
N GLU A 739 21.00 -0.29 -28.89
CA GLU A 739 20.42 -1.07 -29.97
C GLU A 739 19.64 -0.18 -30.96
N GLY A 740 19.83 -0.43 -32.26
CA GLY A 740 19.37 0.45 -33.34
C GLY A 740 20.51 1.17 -34.07
N ALA A 741 20.15 2.19 -34.85
CA ALA A 741 21.10 2.99 -35.62
C ALA A 741 21.43 4.29 -34.86
N ASN A 742 22.70 4.41 -34.45
CA ASN A 742 23.27 5.60 -33.83
C ASN A 742 24.11 6.31 -34.88
N ARG A 743 24.01 7.64 -35.01
CA ARG A 743 24.80 8.41 -35.96
C ARG A 743 25.36 9.67 -35.31
N LEU A 744 26.64 9.94 -35.56
CA LEU A 744 27.37 11.10 -35.09
C LEU A 744 27.74 11.96 -36.30
N THR A 745 27.30 13.21 -36.31
CA THR A 745 27.52 14.14 -37.43
C THR A 745 27.75 15.55 -36.89
N GLY A 746 28.95 16.11 -37.12
CA GLY A 746 29.32 17.41 -36.56
C GLY A 746 29.21 17.42 -35.04
N SER A 747 28.33 18.26 -34.49
CA SER A 747 28.06 18.36 -33.05
C SER A 747 26.80 17.59 -32.58
N LEU A 748 26.22 16.74 -33.43
CA LEU A 748 24.99 16.01 -33.15
C LEU A 748 25.24 14.50 -33.00
N GLN A 749 24.57 13.92 -32.01
CA GLN A 749 24.29 12.50 -31.94
C GLN A 749 22.81 12.28 -32.25
N SER A 750 22.53 11.29 -33.09
CA SER A 750 21.17 10.83 -33.36
C SER A 750 21.05 9.34 -33.14
N TRP A 751 19.86 8.90 -32.78
CA TRP A 751 19.49 7.51 -32.57
C TRP A 751 18.18 7.26 -33.29
N SER A 752 18.08 6.09 -33.89
CA SER A 752 16.81 5.60 -34.42
C SER A 752 16.62 4.12 -34.17
N GLY A 753 15.41 3.77 -33.77
CA GLY A 753 15.02 2.40 -33.44
C GLY A 753 13.54 2.16 -33.72
N ASN A 754 13.20 0.92 -34.04
CA ASN A 754 11.82 0.51 -34.20
C ASN A 754 11.21 0.24 -32.83
N VAL A 755 10.04 0.79 -32.57
CA VAL A 755 9.28 0.56 -31.34
C VAL A 755 7.86 0.14 -31.67
N THR A 756 7.34 -0.78 -30.87
CA THR A 756 5.97 -1.26 -31.02
C THR A 756 4.96 -0.13 -30.72
N ALA A 757 3.77 -0.23 -31.30
CA ALA A 757 2.68 0.71 -31.07
C ALA A 757 2.39 0.93 -29.58
N ARG A 758 2.21 2.19 -29.17
CA ARG A 758 1.87 2.59 -27.79
C ARG A 758 2.77 1.98 -26.72
N SER A 759 4.08 1.90 -26.95
CA SER A 759 5.00 1.26 -26.01
C SER A 759 5.93 2.25 -25.34
N ALA A 760 6.34 1.92 -24.12
CA ALA A 760 7.42 2.58 -23.42
C ALA A 760 8.37 1.52 -22.87
N GLY A 761 9.63 1.89 -22.70
CA GLY A 761 10.67 0.97 -22.26
C GLY A 761 12.02 1.65 -22.16
N PHE A 762 13.06 0.83 -22.04
CA PHE A 762 14.43 1.29 -21.93
C PHE A 762 15.36 0.36 -22.72
N LEU A 763 16.51 0.90 -23.10
CA LEU A 763 17.62 0.18 -23.70
C LEU A 763 18.88 0.42 -22.86
N LEU A 764 19.62 -0.65 -22.56
CA LEU A 764 20.96 -0.56 -21.97
C LEU A 764 21.97 -0.24 -23.07
N ALA A 765 22.95 0.61 -22.75
CA ALA A 765 24.07 0.87 -23.64
C ALA A 765 24.79 -0.45 -23.93
N ARG A 766 24.98 -0.76 -25.21
CA ARG A 766 25.67 -1.97 -25.66
C ARG A 766 27.19 -1.80 -25.58
N CYS A 767 27.65 -0.56 -25.79
CA CYS A 767 29.04 -0.16 -25.64
C CYS A 767 29.14 1.36 -25.55
N THR A 768 30.32 1.82 -25.17
CA THR A 768 30.70 3.24 -25.17
C THR A 768 31.79 3.47 -26.19
N LEU A 769 31.58 4.45 -27.06
CA LEU A 769 32.53 4.93 -28.05
C LEU A 769 33.29 6.13 -27.47
N ASP A 770 34.59 5.99 -27.27
CA ASP A 770 35.47 7.08 -26.84
C ASP A 770 36.08 7.76 -28.07
N LEU A 771 35.66 9.01 -28.28
CA LEU A 771 36.19 9.88 -29.32
C LEU A 771 37.51 10.48 -28.81
N ARG A 772 38.63 9.83 -29.18
CA ARG A 772 39.98 10.15 -28.69
C ARG A 772 40.23 11.66 -28.50
N PRO A 773 40.94 12.11 -27.42
CA PRO A 773 41.00 13.52 -27.00
C PRO A 773 41.83 14.47 -27.88
N GLY A 774 42.19 14.09 -29.11
CA GLY A 774 43.21 14.80 -29.88
C GLY A 774 42.79 16.17 -30.44
N PHE A 775 41.51 16.38 -30.79
CA PHE A 775 41.15 17.51 -31.69
C PHE A 775 39.72 18.06 -31.56
N ALA A 776 38.96 17.72 -30.52
CA ALA A 776 37.67 18.37 -30.26
C ALA A 776 37.89 19.86 -29.93
N LYS A 777 37.47 20.77 -30.84
CA LYS A 777 37.45 22.21 -30.52
C LYS A 777 36.31 22.47 -29.54
N LEU A 778 36.64 22.77 -28.29
CA LEU A 778 35.68 23.37 -27.35
C LEU A 778 35.30 24.77 -27.83
N GLY A 779 34.12 24.92 -28.43
CA GLY A 779 33.55 26.21 -28.79
C GLY A 779 32.95 26.89 -27.56
N LEU A 780 33.61 27.93 -27.03
CA LEU A 780 33.07 28.80 -25.98
C LEU A 780 32.48 30.06 -26.61
N THR A 781 31.16 30.14 -26.82
CA THR A 781 30.47 31.42 -27.03
C THR A 781 29.02 31.42 -26.54
N GLY A 782 28.72 32.29 -25.56
CA GLY A 782 27.45 33.03 -25.49
C GLY A 782 26.37 32.54 -24.53
N ALA A 783 26.18 33.29 -23.43
CA ALA A 783 25.05 33.41 -22.50
C ALA A 783 23.86 32.42 -22.59
N CYS A 784 23.59 31.75 -21.47
CA CYS A 784 22.44 30.89 -21.16
C CYS A 784 22.43 29.47 -21.78
N SER A 785 23.56 28.76 -21.75
CA SER A 785 23.58 27.28 -21.68
C SER A 785 24.94 26.81 -21.14
N ASN A 786 24.97 26.16 -19.97
CA ASN A 786 26.18 25.59 -19.39
C ASN A 786 26.46 24.19 -19.98
N GLN A 787 26.54 24.06 -21.30
CA GLN A 787 27.02 22.83 -21.96
C GLN A 787 28.09 23.22 -22.98
N ALA A 788 29.33 22.79 -22.73
CA ALA A 788 30.38 22.80 -23.73
C ALA A 788 29.94 21.94 -24.92
N SER A 789 29.83 22.51 -26.12
CA SER A 789 29.50 21.73 -27.30
C SER A 789 30.76 21.12 -27.89
N MET A 790 30.79 19.79 -28.01
CA MET A 790 31.82 19.07 -28.73
C MET A 790 31.43 18.96 -30.21
N GLU A 791 32.41 19.05 -31.11
CA GLU A 791 32.19 18.92 -32.55
C GLU A 791 33.19 17.92 -33.14
N LEU A 792 32.67 16.98 -33.93
CA LEU A 792 33.50 16.11 -34.75
C LEU A 792 34.22 16.95 -35.83
N PRO A 793 35.48 16.63 -36.16
CA PRO A 793 36.19 17.26 -37.25
C PRO A 793 35.45 17.19 -38.58
N ASP A 794 35.57 18.27 -39.35
CA ASP A 794 35.01 18.35 -40.70
C ASP A 794 35.47 17.16 -41.55
N GLY A 795 34.51 16.50 -42.21
CA GLY A 795 34.77 15.32 -43.03
C GLY A 795 34.73 14.00 -42.27
N VAL A 796 34.13 13.95 -41.07
CA VAL A 796 33.90 12.72 -40.30
C VAL A 796 32.42 12.60 -39.95
N GLU A 797 31.83 11.48 -40.35
CA GLU A 797 30.43 11.14 -40.07
C GLU A 797 30.39 9.66 -39.71
N LEU A 798 30.01 9.35 -38.47
CA LEU A 798 30.01 7.97 -37.98
C LEU A 798 28.58 7.44 -37.95
N GLU A 799 28.35 6.30 -38.58
CA GLU A 799 27.13 5.51 -38.46
C GLU A 799 27.46 4.20 -37.76
N CYS A 800 26.82 3.98 -36.62
CA CYS A 800 27.04 2.87 -35.70
C CYS A 800 25.72 2.12 -35.52
N ILE A 801 25.61 0.92 -36.07
CA ILE A 801 24.40 0.09 -35.97
C ILE A 801 24.68 -1.06 -35.00
N ALA A 802 24.03 -1.04 -33.84
CA ALA A 802 24.11 -2.11 -32.86
C ALA A 802 22.90 -3.04 -32.99
N VAL A 803 23.14 -4.34 -33.25
CA VAL A 803 22.10 -5.36 -33.43
C VAL A 803 22.58 -6.68 -32.86
N GLY A 804 21.89 -7.19 -31.84
CA GLY A 804 22.36 -8.36 -31.07
C GLY A 804 23.78 -8.11 -30.53
N ASP A 805 24.66 -9.10 -30.68
CA ASP A 805 26.06 -9.05 -30.19
C ASP A 805 27.03 -8.45 -31.22
N ARG A 806 26.54 -7.63 -32.15
CA ARG A 806 27.34 -7.04 -33.22
C ARG A 806 27.17 -5.53 -33.30
N LEU A 807 28.29 -4.86 -33.53
CA LEU A 807 28.36 -3.45 -33.85
C LEU A 807 28.92 -3.25 -35.26
N ILE A 808 28.12 -2.64 -36.13
CA ILE A 808 28.53 -2.29 -37.49
C ILE A 808 28.86 -0.80 -37.51
N LEU A 809 30.12 -0.46 -37.78
CA LEU A 809 30.62 0.90 -37.84
C LEU A 809 30.91 1.29 -39.28
N ARG A 810 30.49 2.49 -39.68
CA ARG A 810 30.79 3.09 -40.98
C ARG A 810 31.21 4.53 -40.77
N ASN A 811 32.34 4.91 -41.33
CA ASN A 811 32.73 6.30 -41.43
C ASN A 811 32.37 6.82 -42.83
N ARG A 812 31.26 7.55 -42.93
CA ARG A 812 30.77 8.17 -44.16
C ARG A 812 31.54 9.44 -44.54
N GLY A 813 32.47 9.85 -43.68
CA GLY A 813 33.40 10.93 -43.90
C GLY A 813 34.46 10.63 -44.95
N THR A 814 35.24 11.66 -45.28
CA THR A 814 36.35 11.62 -46.24
C THR A 814 37.71 11.33 -45.59
N LEU A 815 37.79 11.34 -44.27
CA LEU A 815 39.00 11.08 -43.48
C LEU A 815 38.91 9.74 -42.78
N GLU A 816 39.99 8.96 -42.72
CA GLU A 816 40.06 7.78 -41.84
C GLU A 816 40.01 8.20 -40.37
N TRP A 817 39.43 7.36 -39.52
CA TRP A 817 39.24 7.70 -38.11
C TRP A 817 39.48 6.49 -37.21
N SER A 818 40.09 6.69 -36.04
CA SER A 818 40.23 5.64 -35.03
C SER A 818 39.37 5.93 -33.80
N VAL A 819 38.56 4.95 -33.41
CA VAL A 819 37.70 5.00 -32.23
C VAL A 819 38.10 3.93 -31.24
N ASP A 820 37.97 4.23 -29.95
CA ASP A 820 38.09 3.25 -28.89
C ASP A 820 36.70 2.83 -28.43
N ILE A 821 36.45 1.52 -28.40
CA ILE A 821 35.16 0.95 -28.05
C ILE A 821 35.33 0.22 -26.74
N THR A 822 34.56 0.60 -25.74
CA THR A 822 34.45 -0.13 -24.47
C THR A 822 33.13 -0.87 -24.45
N VAL A 823 33.16 -2.20 -24.48
CA VAL A 823 31.94 -3.02 -24.39
C VAL A 823 31.53 -3.23 -22.93
N ALA A 824 30.35 -3.79 -22.68
CA ALA A 824 29.75 -3.86 -21.36
C ALA A 824 30.61 -4.57 -20.29
N ASP A 825 31.46 -5.53 -20.68
CA ASP A 825 32.39 -6.23 -19.77
C ASP A 825 33.67 -5.43 -19.43
N GLY A 826 33.81 -4.22 -19.98
CA GLY A 826 34.96 -3.34 -19.81
C GLY A 826 36.08 -3.55 -20.83
N THR A 827 35.97 -4.52 -21.74
CA THR A 827 36.96 -4.78 -22.79
C THR A 827 37.04 -3.58 -23.73
N LYS A 828 38.26 -3.08 -23.91
CA LYS A 828 38.56 -1.98 -24.84
C LYS A 828 39.11 -2.51 -26.16
N ARG A 829 38.52 -2.08 -27.28
CA ARG A 829 38.97 -2.40 -28.63
C ARG A 829 39.23 -1.11 -29.39
N ASN A 830 40.43 -0.98 -29.94
CA ASN A 830 40.71 0.09 -30.88
C ASN A 830 40.32 -0.33 -32.29
N VAL A 831 39.51 0.48 -32.97
CA VAL A 831 39.02 0.17 -34.32
C VAL A 831 39.35 1.32 -35.25
N MET A 832 39.99 0.99 -36.38
CA MET A 832 40.26 1.93 -37.45
C MET A 832 39.10 1.86 -38.46
N LEU A 833 38.45 3.01 -38.69
CA LEU A 833 37.32 3.19 -39.58
C LEU A 833 37.78 3.84 -40.89
N PRO A 834 37.85 3.06 -41.99
CA PRO A 834 38.21 3.59 -43.30
C PRO A 834 37.20 4.64 -43.78
N ALA A 835 37.68 5.63 -44.52
CA ALA A 835 36.86 6.67 -45.12
C ALA A 835 35.88 6.11 -46.18
N ASN A 836 34.90 6.93 -46.59
CA ASN A 836 33.97 6.67 -47.69
C ASN A 836 33.00 5.50 -47.46
N GLY A 837 32.63 5.23 -46.21
CA GLY A 837 31.47 4.41 -45.85
C GLY A 837 31.70 2.90 -45.81
N GLN A 838 32.96 2.44 -45.87
CA GLN A 838 33.27 1.02 -45.71
C GLN A 838 32.95 0.56 -44.28
N ALA A 839 32.23 -0.57 -44.19
CA ALA A 839 31.76 -1.10 -42.91
C ALA A 839 32.85 -1.93 -42.21
N VAL A 840 32.99 -1.72 -40.91
CA VAL A 840 33.77 -2.55 -39.99
C VAL A 840 32.80 -3.19 -39.00
N VAL A 841 32.88 -4.51 -38.84
CA VAL A 841 32.01 -5.25 -37.91
C VAL A 841 32.83 -5.65 -36.70
N CYS A 842 32.33 -5.29 -35.52
CA CYS A 842 32.91 -5.65 -34.23
C CYS A 842 31.94 -6.57 -33.49
N GLU A 843 32.46 -7.61 -32.85
CA GLU A 843 31.70 -8.37 -31.85
C GLU A 843 31.69 -7.59 -30.54
N LEU A 844 30.53 -7.52 -29.88
CA LEU A 844 30.31 -6.81 -28.62
C LEU A 844 30.50 -7.71 -27.42
#